data_AF-A0AAW0VIV5-F1
#
_entry.id   AF-A0AAW0VIV5-F1
#
_cell.length_a   1.000
_cell.length_b   1.000
_cell.length_c   1.000
_cell.angle_alpha   90.00
_cell.angle_beta   90.00
_cell.angle_gamma   90.00
#
_symmetry.space_group_name_H-M   'P 1'
#
loop_
_entity.id
_entity.type
_entity.pdbx_description
1 polymer ?
#
loop_
_entity_poly.entity_id
_entity_poly.type
_entity_poly.pdbx_seq_one_letter_code
_entity_poly.pdbx_strand_id
1 'polypeptide(L)'
;MPLERLRQVPSKQWSLRCFSTSVTFTSVDRSSFPVRSFKDLKPNAKCKLRVPLLKSPSHLGHYTSRMNRRYNEDKYSACVLDINGRTIFNFNIFDGHGGDQCSKYLSYNLGSVVEESSLLCDANDDTVRHRLIKDYAKNIGGYWRRWYKQRQQNFEKMVNVSPQVRKLSSLGDVSDDLPLRLPLSFLQTDYDFFNQEDNKSGSTCTSLYMETLHSESEGEFQPVFESYYFNRGTINKLTVAHVGDTKAILVDKNGDAHPLTLPHHPSNPTESSRLRRYSANYFMTDSFGEERFISLANTRAFGDLNFKEVGVTAEPEVSQLIFGDHKTISKKLTAQEIKDHTIVGLGGDESFLVLCTDGITNEVTDQEVADIIMTNFNMRGQAATPQVCAEEVVKFVEYIGGDDNATCLVIRLSGWGNWPVIDRTGHLRQERLNAYSPRDRGSGQTSIEEHESESERDKDASNPSSSDSSDSDSESEDEESQSGSDDGDEEETESSTDEDSHPAKRTTQDDPMEVDNGANNDNHGEEKGDDILDKAYIKKHASIFQKFKAVQHKDKITEYTERSDEEEIPQKMDLAPLPQPELPRDETLRSTKAHLKTLDWLAEPVYALPELTAPFTEFSFSHTLMNNISAMGFTKAFSVQISVFKMLLDDIKRNRLCPDFRGDILVNASTGSGKTLAYCAPIIEALQTRIVARVRAVILVPTKPLIQQVTQTLIELGKGTPLNIVSLSSDMSIKDEGIKISKNIPDIIVSTPGRLVDHLLNESVTFEALRFLVIDEADRLLNQSFQNWSEILIKAIEDHKKPSRNVGNCWELQTQKLVFSATLTTDAGKLSQLKFVKPRLIVVNSKEQLVNEMFSVPSTLSESKILFASSDSAYKPLLLAKLMIQAEKLSNVLIFSRSNDSTLRLANVLEALFKRLIPSVNVNVAYMNSTNNLSSVRNRVFRDFSSGQINILVATDLIARGLDLLSITDVINYDLPVSSREYVHRVGRTARANQKGEALTLVFGKGENQWFNSIMEDVGRNNPVEELYPKAIDLYLDEHEKSQFEDTLTKLSR
;
A
#
# COMPACT_ATOMS: atom_id res chain seq x y z
N MET A 1 -63.66 38.37 -2.64
CA MET A 1 -63.53 39.18 -1.40
C MET A 1 -62.34 38.62 -0.60
N PRO A 2 -61.62 39.44 0.17
CA PRO A 2 -60.40 39.01 0.86
C PRO A 2 -60.71 38.12 2.08
N LEU A 3 -59.76 37.26 2.44
CA LEU A 3 -59.74 36.55 3.72
C LEU A 3 -58.50 36.96 4.52
N GLU A 4 -58.75 37.49 5.71
CA GLU A 4 -57.74 38.03 6.62
C GLU A 4 -56.99 36.93 7.42
N ARG A 5 -55.98 37.38 8.19
CA ARG A 5 -55.39 36.75 9.40
C ARG A 5 -54.21 35.80 9.23
N LEU A 6 -53.13 36.32 8.67
CA LEU A 6 -51.81 36.03 9.23
C LEU A 6 -51.68 36.75 10.59
N ARG A 7 -51.39 36.01 11.65
CA ARG A 7 -51.05 36.57 12.98
C ARG A 7 -49.60 37.06 12.97
N GLN A 8 -49.31 38.08 13.78
CA GLN A 8 -47.95 38.57 14.00
C GLN A 8 -47.04 37.46 14.53
N VAL A 9 -45.97 37.17 13.79
CA VAL A 9 -44.77 36.49 14.28
C VAL A 9 -43.75 37.58 14.62
N PRO A 10 -43.11 37.57 15.80
CA PRO A 10 -42.18 38.64 16.18
C PRO A 10 -40.95 38.65 15.26
N SER A 11 -40.61 39.84 14.77
CA SER A 11 -39.47 40.07 13.87
C SER A 11 -38.13 39.88 14.62
N LYS A 12 -37.62 38.64 14.65
CA LYS A 12 -36.18 38.43 14.86
C LYS A 12 -35.45 38.98 13.63
N GLN A 13 -34.80 40.14 13.77
CA GLN A 13 -33.86 40.62 12.76
C GLN A 13 -32.66 39.67 12.73
N TRP A 14 -32.64 38.78 11.74
CA TRP A 14 -31.44 38.02 11.37
C TRP A 14 -30.77 38.76 10.24
N SER A 15 -29.64 39.41 10.52
CA SER A 15 -28.82 40.06 9.51
C SER A 15 -28.10 38.99 8.69
N LEU A 16 -28.76 38.52 7.62
CA LEU A 16 -28.18 37.63 6.62
C LEU A 16 -26.88 38.24 6.07
N ARG A 17 -25.75 37.74 6.54
CA ARG A 17 -24.44 38.01 5.96
C ARG A 17 -24.24 37.05 4.80
N CYS A 18 -24.05 37.57 3.59
CA CYS A 18 -23.65 36.71 2.47
C CYS A 18 -22.26 36.14 2.73
N PHE A 19 -22.14 34.81 2.62
CA PHE A 19 -20.93 34.01 2.76
C PHE A 19 -19.71 34.62 2.04
N SER A 20 -18.57 34.76 2.72
CA SER A 20 -17.43 35.49 2.17
C SER A 20 -16.41 34.60 1.47
N THR A 21 -16.49 34.52 0.13
CA THR A 21 -15.47 33.92 -0.76
C THR A 21 -14.24 34.81 -0.97
N SER A 22 -14.04 35.85 -0.13
CA SER A 22 -13.02 36.88 -0.35
C SER A 22 -12.41 37.40 0.95
N VAL A 23 -11.10 37.71 0.88
CA VAL A 23 -10.37 38.50 1.87
C VAL A 23 -10.56 40.00 1.56
N THR A 24 -10.52 40.87 2.57
CA THR A 24 -10.74 42.32 2.39
C THR A 24 -9.61 43.13 3.00
N PHE A 25 -8.57 43.36 2.21
CA PHE A 25 -7.37 44.09 2.62
C PHE A 25 -7.61 45.60 2.72
N THR A 26 -7.04 46.23 3.73
CA THR A 26 -6.99 47.69 3.86
C THR A 26 -5.95 48.25 2.90
N SER A 27 -6.35 49.12 1.97
CA SER A 27 -5.40 49.66 0.98
C SER A 27 -4.45 50.70 1.58
N VAL A 28 -3.34 50.95 0.90
CA VAL A 28 -2.27 51.85 1.35
C VAL A 28 -2.49 53.25 0.77
N ASP A 29 -2.39 54.28 1.62
CA ASP A 29 -2.32 55.66 1.17
C ASP A 29 -0.92 55.97 0.60
N ARG A 30 -0.87 56.30 -0.69
CA ARG A 30 0.35 56.68 -1.43
C ARG A 30 0.45 58.18 -1.71
N SER A 31 -0.38 59.02 -1.08
CA SER A 31 -0.41 60.48 -1.32
C SER A 31 0.85 61.23 -0.91
N SER A 32 1.71 60.63 -0.08
CA SER A 32 2.96 61.23 0.41
C SER A 32 4.20 60.62 -0.25
N PHE A 33 4.70 61.30 -1.29
CA PHE A 33 5.99 61.00 -1.90
C PHE A 33 7.09 61.95 -1.38
N PRO A 34 8.37 61.50 -1.29
CA PRO A 34 8.85 60.15 -1.58
C PRO A 34 8.78 59.22 -0.34
N VAL A 35 8.17 58.05 -0.52
CA VAL A 35 8.26 56.94 0.43
C VAL A 35 9.71 56.42 0.43
N ARG A 36 10.33 56.29 1.61
CA ARG A 36 11.73 55.79 1.74
C ARG A 36 11.81 54.38 2.33
N SER A 37 10.76 53.94 3.01
CA SER A 37 10.64 52.64 3.66
C SER A 37 9.20 52.16 3.66
N PHE A 38 8.98 50.83 3.69
CA PHE A 38 7.66 50.25 3.94
C PHE A 38 7.03 50.74 5.26
N LYS A 39 7.83 51.22 6.22
CA LYS A 39 7.34 51.79 7.49
C LYS A 39 6.73 53.20 7.37
N ASP A 40 6.92 53.88 6.24
CA ASP A 40 6.38 55.24 6.03
C ASP A 40 4.94 55.22 5.49
N LEU A 41 4.49 54.05 5.00
CA LEU A 41 3.19 53.82 4.38
C LEU A 41 2.06 53.75 5.42
N LYS A 42 0.90 54.35 5.12
CA LYS A 42 -0.24 54.47 6.05
C LYS A 42 -1.51 53.80 5.51
N PRO A 43 -2.45 53.37 6.38
CA PRO A 43 -3.71 52.80 5.94
C PRO A 43 -4.62 53.88 5.35
N ASN A 44 -5.17 53.61 4.17
CA ASN A 44 -6.22 54.43 3.58
C ASN A 44 -7.56 54.09 4.25
N ALA A 45 -8.05 55.01 5.08
CA ALA A 45 -9.29 54.85 5.84
C ALA A 45 -10.58 54.72 4.97
N LYS A 46 -10.52 54.98 3.65
CA LYS A 46 -11.68 54.96 2.75
C LYS A 46 -11.73 53.77 1.79
N CYS A 47 -10.58 53.18 1.44
CA CYS A 47 -10.50 52.19 0.36
C CYS A 47 -10.04 50.83 0.89
N LYS A 48 -10.87 49.80 0.68
CA LYS A 48 -10.54 48.40 0.97
C LYS A 48 -10.57 47.59 -0.33
N LEU A 49 -9.60 46.70 -0.49
CA LEU A 49 -9.42 45.82 -1.65
C LEU A 49 -9.97 44.43 -1.33
N ARG A 50 -11.03 44.02 -2.02
CA ARG A 50 -11.63 42.68 -1.88
C ARG A 50 -10.96 41.72 -2.87
N VAL A 51 -10.27 40.70 -2.37
CA VAL A 51 -9.56 39.68 -3.15
C VAL A 51 -10.26 38.33 -3.01
N PRO A 52 -10.83 37.74 -4.09
CA PRO A 52 -11.41 36.41 -4.05
C PRO A 52 -10.32 35.34 -3.87
N LEU A 53 -10.51 34.39 -2.94
CA LEU A 53 -9.48 33.39 -2.61
C LEU A 53 -9.09 32.52 -3.81
N LEU A 54 -10.08 31.96 -4.51
CA LEU A 54 -9.86 31.13 -5.71
C LEU A 54 -9.27 31.90 -6.90
N LYS A 55 -9.28 33.25 -6.90
CA LYS A 55 -8.67 34.08 -7.95
C LYS A 55 -7.31 34.67 -7.53
N SER A 56 -6.66 34.08 -6.52
CA SER A 56 -5.43 34.58 -5.91
C SER A 56 -4.27 33.57 -6.03
N PRO A 57 -3.70 33.39 -7.24
CA PRO A 57 -2.74 32.32 -7.54
C PRO A 57 -1.46 32.38 -6.69
N SER A 58 -1.11 33.54 -6.14
CA SER A 58 0.05 33.78 -5.27
C SER A 58 -0.11 33.25 -3.82
N HIS A 59 -1.33 32.85 -3.43
CA HIS A 59 -1.66 32.36 -2.08
C HIS A 59 -2.35 30.98 -2.12
N LEU A 60 -3.19 30.72 -3.11
CA LEU A 60 -3.90 29.46 -3.31
C LEU A 60 -3.77 29.03 -4.78
N GLY A 61 -3.25 27.81 -4.99
CA GLY A 61 -3.32 27.11 -6.25
C GLY A 61 -4.41 26.06 -6.24
N HIS A 62 -5.04 25.84 -7.39
CA HIS A 62 -5.99 24.76 -7.57
C HIS A 62 -6.02 24.30 -9.03
N TYR A 63 -6.12 22.99 -9.24
CA TYR A 63 -6.37 22.41 -10.56
C TYR A 63 -7.17 21.12 -10.44
N THR A 64 -7.92 20.79 -11.47
CA THR A 64 -8.76 19.59 -11.53
C THR A 64 -8.80 19.07 -12.96
N SER A 65 -8.58 17.77 -13.14
CA SER A 65 -8.72 17.08 -14.42
C SER A 65 -9.65 15.89 -14.29
N ARG A 66 -10.39 15.62 -15.38
CA ARG A 66 -11.23 14.42 -15.47
C ARG A 66 -10.45 13.15 -15.80
N MET A 67 -9.18 13.28 -16.21
CA MET A 67 -8.34 12.15 -16.61
C MET A 67 -9.04 11.30 -17.70
N ASN A 68 -9.10 9.96 -17.55
CA ASN A 68 -9.81 9.08 -18.47
C ASN A 68 -11.34 9.00 -18.21
N ARG A 69 -11.88 9.59 -17.13
CA ARG A 69 -13.33 9.61 -16.86
C ARG A 69 -14.09 10.48 -17.88
N ARG A 70 -15.36 10.14 -18.13
CA ARG A 70 -16.25 10.90 -19.03
C ARG A 70 -16.52 12.31 -18.52
N TYR A 71 -16.79 12.44 -17.23
CA TYR A 71 -17.15 13.67 -16.52
C TYR A 71 -16.18 13.94 -15.36
N ASN A 72 -16.29 15.12 -14.76
CA ASN A 72 -15.54 15.49 -13.56
C ASN A 72 -16.50 15.63 -12.37
N GLU A 73 -16.49 14.66 -11.48
CA GLU A 73 -17.34 14.58 -10.29
C GLU A 73 -16.70 15.37 -9.12
N ASP A 74 -15.38 15.53 -9.06
CA ASP A 74 -14.64 16.31 -8.06
C ASP A 74 -15.03 17.79 -7.99
N LYS A 75 -15.07 18.36 -6.78
CA LYS A 75 -15.26 19.80 -6.54
C LYS A 75 -14.33 20.28 -5.43
N TYR A 76 -14.20 21.60 -5.27
CA TYR A 76 -13.41 22.24 -4.23
C TYR A 76 -14.04 23.58 -3.84
N SER A 77 -13.78 24.08 -2.63
CA SER A 77 -14.20 25.43 -2.24
C SER A 77 -13.23 26.09 -1.26
N ALA A 78 -13.17 27.42 -1.28
CA ALA A 78 -12.32 28.22 -0.39
C ALA A 78 -13.05 29.50 0.06
N CYS A 79 -13.08 29.76 1.36
CA CYS A 79 -13.92 30.80 1.98
C CYS A 79 -13.31 31.34 3.29
N VAL A 80 -13.91 32.42 3.80
CA VAL A 80 -13.62 33.01 5.11
C VAL A 80 -14.91 33.03 5.93
N LEU A 81 -14.90 32.26 7.02
CA LEU A 81 -15.99 32.15 7.99
C LEU A 81 -15.78 33.16 9.13
N ASP A 82 -16.87 33.63 9.74
CA ASP A 82 -16.83 34.45 10.96
C ASP A 82 -17.53 33.73 12.11
N ILE A 83 -16.76 33.04 12.95
CA ILE A 83 -17.27 32.25 14.06
C ILE A 83 -17.06 33.04 15.35
N ASN A 84 -18.15 33.54 15.93
CA ASN A 84 -18.17 34.29 17.19
C ASN A 84 -17.21 35.51 17.19
N GLY A 85 -17.00 36.16 16.04
CA GLY A 85 -16.08 37.30 15.88
C GLY A 85 -14.65 36.90 15.50
N ARG A 86 -14.38 35.61 15.27
CA ARG A 86 -13.08 35.10 14.81
C ARG A 86 -13.13 34.78 13.33
N THR A 87 -12.17 35.33 12.57
CA THR A 87 -12.03 35.00 11.14
C THR A 87 -11.28 33.68 10.98
N ILE A 88 -11.92 32.72 10.33
CA ILE A 88 -11.38 31.37 10.09
C ILE A 88 -11.37 31.14 8.59
N PHE A 89 -10.21 30.80 8.04
CA PHE A 89 -10.10 30.41 6.63
C PHE A 89 -10.47 28.95 6.50
N ASN A 90 -11.36 28.63 5.56
CA ASN A 90 -11.75 27.26 5.26
C ASN A 90 -11.45 26.90 3.80
N PHE A 91 -10.85 25.73 3.61
CA PHE A 91 -10.50 25.15 2.31
C PHE A 91 -11.00 23.71 2.29
N ASN A 92 -11.74 23.33 1.25
CA ASN A 92 -12.35 22.01 1.12
C ASN A 92 -12.00 21.40 -0.22
N ILE A 93 -11.76 20.10 -0.22
CA ILE A 93 -11.75 19.26 -1.42
C ILE A 93 -12.85 18.20 -1.27
N PHE A 94 -13.56 17.92 -2.37
CA PHE A 94 -14.67 16.99 -2.45
C PHE A 94 -14.41 16.01 -3.60
N ASP A 95 -14.21 14.75 -3.27
CA ASP A 95 -14.13 13.62 -4.18
C ASP A 95 -15.57 13.19 -4.50
N GLY A 96 -15.93 13.01 -5.77
CA GLY A 96 -17.32 12.79 -6.18
C GLY A 96 -17.55 11.40 -6.75
N HIS A 97 -18.54 10.66 -6.23
CA HIS A 97 -18.84 9.32 -6.74
C HIS A 97 -20.33 9.08 -7.01
N GLY A 98 -20.64 8.61 -8.22
CA GLY A 98 -22.02 8.33 -8.65
C GLY A 98 -22.78 9.58 -9.09
N GLY A 99 -22.08 10.65 -9.45
CA GLY A 99 -22.60 11.92 -9.95
C GLY A 99 -22.15 13.13 -9.13
N ASP A 100 -21.98 14.27 -9.78
CA ASP A 100 -21.43 15.49 -9.16
C ASP A 100 -22.42 16.29 -8.29
N GLN A 101 -23.62 15.76 -8.06
CA GLN A 101 -24.69 16.40 -7.28
C GLN A 101 -24.27 16.59 -5.80
N CYS A 102 -23.73 15.54 -5.16
CA CYS A 102 -23.31 15.61 -3.75
C CYS A 102 -22.12 16.57 -3.56
N SER A 103 -21.05 16.43 -4.35
CA SER A 103 -19.86 17.29 -4.28
C SER A 103 -20.18 18.77 -4.59
N LYS A 104 -21.06 19.06 -5.57
CA LYS A 104 -21.63 20.41 -5.76
C LYS A 104 -22.35 20.90 -4.52
N TYR A 105 -23.30 20.13 -4.00
CA TYR A 105 -24.11 20.53 -2.85
C TYR A 105 -23.25 20.89 -1.63
N LEU A 106 -22.24 20.07 -1.33
CA LEU A 106 -21.27 20.33 -0.26
C LEU A 106 -20.45 21.61 -0.53
N SER A 107 -19.97 21.80 -1.76
CA SER A 107 -19.14 22.96 -2.13
C SER A 107 -19.81 24.31 -1.89
N TYR A 108 -21.15 24.38 -2.04
CA TYR A 108 -21.94 25.58 -1.78
C TYR A 108 -22.42 25.71 -0.33
N ASN A 109 -22.89 24.63 0.29
CA ASN A 109 -23.68 24.72 1.53
C ASN A 109 -22.87 24.45 2.81
N LEU A 110 -21.84 23.59 2.77
CA LEU A 110 -21.14 23.11 3.98
C LEU A 110 -20.58 24.25 4.84
N GLY A 111 -20.00 25.27 4.20
CA GLY A 111 -19.46 26.44 4.90
C GLY A 111 -20.52 27.30 5.58
N SER A 112 -21.68 27.52 4.95
CA SER A 112 -22.78 28.31 5.55
C SER A 112 -23.33 27.60 6.79
N VAL A 113 -23.54 26.28 6.70
CA VAL A 113 -23.95 25.47 7.85
C VAL A 113 -22.92 25.53 8.98
N VAL A 114 -21.62 25.53 8.69
CA VAL A 114 -20.57 25.68 9.73
C VAL A 114 -20.57 27.08 10.36
N GLU A 115 -20.83 28.17 9.62
CA GLU A 115 -20.95 29.52 10.21
C GLU A 115 -22.23 29.63 11.08
N GLU A 116 -23.38 29.21 10.56
CA GLU A 116 -24.71 29.34 11.18
C GLU A 116 -24.91 28.43 12.41
N SER A 117 -24.28 27.25 12.45
CA SER A 117 -24.43 26.20 13.48
C SER A 117 -23.96 26.54 14.90
N SER A 118 -23.75 27.82 15.21
CA SER A 118 -23.62 28.38 16.58
C SER A 118 -24.56 27.72 17.61
N LEU A 119 -25.85 27.58 17.28
CA LEU A 119 -26.89 26.99 18.13
C LEU A 119 -26.72 25.49 18.43
N LEU A 120 -25.88 24.76 17.68
CA LEU A 120 -25.57 23.35 17.97
C LEU A 120 -24.53 23.20 19.10
N CYS A 121 -23.70 24.22 19.34
CA CYS A 121 -22.64 24.16 20.35
C CYS A 121 -23.03 24.76 21.70
N ASP A 122 -24.13 25.51 21.77
CA ASP A 122 -24.56 26.26 22.94
C ASP A 122 -24.87 25.31 24.12
N ALA A 123 -24.12 25.45 25.24
CA ALA A 123 -24.15 24.48 26.33
C ALA A 123 -25.54 24.35 27.00
N ASN A 124 -26.38 25.37 26.85
CA ASN A 124 -27.69 25.47 27.48
C ASN A 124 -28.85 24.84 26.68
N ASP A 125 -28.67 24.56 25.37
CA ASP A 125 -29.74 23.99 24.52
C ASP A 125 -29.30 22.71 23.79
N ASP A 126 -29.33 21.59 24.52
CA ASP A 126 -29.13 20.25 23.98
C ASP A 126 -30.31 19.77 23.08
N THR A 127 -31.41 20.54 22.98
CA THR A 127 -32.62 20.09 22.27
C THR A 127 -32.45 20.08 20.74
N VAL A 128 -31.54 20.90 20.20
CA VAL A 128 -31.25 20.95 18.76
C VAL A 128 -30.33 19.78 18.37
N ARG A 129 -29.26 19.54 19.13
CA ARG A 129 -28.33 18.40 18.94
C ARG A 129 -29.06 17.06 19.00
N HIS A 130 -29.90 16.86 20.04
CA HIS A 130 -30.70 15.64 20.17
C HIS A 130 -31.74 15.50 19.07
N ARG A 131 -32.21 16.58 18.44
CA ARG A 131 -33.20 16.52 17.35
C ARG A 131 -32.60 15.92 16.09
N LEU A 132 -31.47 16.45 15.62
CA LEU A 132 -30.77 15.96 14.42
C LEU A 132 -30.53 14.44 14.48
N ILE A 133 -29.89 13.96 15.55
CA ILE A 133 -29.58 12.54 15.71
C ILE A 133 -30.86 11.68 15.92
N LYS A 134 -31.90 12.23 16.55
CA LYS A 134 -33.20 11.56 16.69
C LYS A 134 -33.90 11.39 15.33
N ASP A 135 -33.78 12.36 14.45
CA ASP A 135 -34.39 12.31 13.13
C ASP A 135 -33.61 11.37 12.18
N TYR A 136 -32.27 11.33 12.26
CA TYR A 136 -31.45 10.22 11.70
C TYR A 136 -31.93 8.84 12.20
N ALA A 137 -32.07 8.67 13.52
CA ALA A 137 -32.50 7.40 14.13
C ALA A 137 -33.96 7.02 13.79
N LYS A 138 -34.82 8.01 13.49
CA LYS A 138 -36.20 7.79 13.08
C LYS A 138 -36.26 7.38 11.60
N ASN A 139 -35.72 8.22 10.73
CA ASN A 139 -35.95 8.19 9.28
C ASN A 139 -35.04 7.19 8.55
N ILE A 140 -33.74 7.15 8.88
CA ILE A 140 -32.78 6.18 8.30
C ILE A 140 -32.83 4.87 9.10
N GLY A 141 -32.63 4.95 10.42
CA GLY A 141 -32.79 3.77 11.28
C GLY A 141 -31.47 3.05 11.59
N GLY A 142 -31.34 1.79 11.16
CA GLY A 142 -30.21 0.87 11.41
C GLY A 142 -29.22 1.22 12.54
N TYR A 143 -27.99 1.59 12.16
CA TYR A 143 -26.89 2.06 13.00
C TYR A 143 -27.31 3.24 13.90
N TRP A 144 -27.99 4.25 13.35
CA TRP A 144 -28.38 5.46 14.06
C TRP A 144 -29.35 5.21 15.23
N ARG A 145 -30.24 4.21 15.15
CA ARG A 145 -31.07 3.75 16.29
C ARG A 145 -30.25 3.18 17.45
N ARG A 146 -29.05 2.67 17.18
CA ARG A 146 -28.11 2.16 18.20
C ARG A 146 -27.22 3.29 18.72
N TRP A 147 -26.74 4.15 17.83
CA TRP A 147 -26.01 5.38 18.18
C TRP A 147 -26.82 6.26 19.14
N TYR A 148 -28.09 6.56 18.82
CA TYR A 148 -28.96 7.41 19.66
C TYR A 148 -29.20 6.86 21.07
N LYS A 149 -29.19 5.53 21.25
CA LYS A 149 -29.27 4.89 22.58
C LYS A 149 -28.01 5.16 23.42
N GLN A 150 -26.85 5.32 22.78
CA GLN A 150 -25.56 5.61 23.41
C GLN A 150 -25.14 7.08 23.28
N ARG A 151 -26.02 7.97 22.79
CA ARG A 151 -25.70 9.35 22.37
C ARG A 151 -24.85 10.13 23.37
N GLN A 152 -25.14 10.03 24.67
CA GLN A 152 -24.37 10.70 25.73
C GLN A 152 -22.89 10.32 25.67
N GLN A 153 -22.59 9.03 25.64
CA GLN A 153 -21.23 8.49 25.52
C GLN A 153 -20.60 8.74 24.14
N ASN A 154 -21.38 9.03 23.11
CA ASN A 154 -20.87 9.31 21.77
C ASN A 154 -20.55 10.80 21.59
N PHE A 155 -21.37 11.71 22.11
CA PHE A 155 -21.02 13.12 22.25
C PHE A 155 -19.80 13.29 23.17
N GLU A 156 -19.73 12.55 24.28
CA GLU A 156 -18.53 12.51 25.15
C GLU A 156 -17.29 11.97 24.43
N LYS A 157 -17.42 11.11 23.40
CA LYS A 157 -16.29 10.71 22.54
C LYS A 157 -15.93 11.82 21.54
N MET A 158 -16.89 12.37 20.80
CA MET A 158 -16.67 13.50 19.89
C MET A 158 -15.93 14.66 20.60
N VAL A 159 -16.34 14.98 21.82
CA VAL A 159 -15.73 16.00 22.68
C VAL A 159 -14.31 15.65 23.15
N ASN A 160 -13.93 14.36 23.17
CA ASN A 160 -12.68 13.86 23.77
C ASN A 160 -11.72 13.09 22.84
N VAL A 161 -12.04 12.91 21.55
CA VAL A 161 -11.23 12.11 20.61
C VAL A 161 -9.94 12.81 20.17
N SER A 162 -9.96 14.13 19.95
CA SER A 162 -8.78 14.89 19.52
C SER A 162 -7.86 15.25 20.71
N PRO A 163 -6.53 15.35 20.52
CA PRO A 163 -5.61 15.87 21.55
C PRO A 163 -5.85 17.37 21.78
N GLN A 164 -6.69 17.66 22.78
CA GLN A 164 -7.31 18.96 22.98
C GLN A 164 -6.32 20.11 23.23
N VAL A 165 -6.27 21.08 22.31
CA VAL A 165 -5.65 22.40 22.50
C VAL A 165 -6.53 23.31 23.40
N ARG A 166 -7.30 22.74 24.35
CA ARG A 166 -8.29 23.48 25.16
C ARG A 166 -7.68 24.35 26.26
N LYS A 167 -6.44 24.05 26.70
CA LYS A 167 -5.70 24.84 27.70
C LYS A 167 -4.20 24.79 27.42
N LEU A 168 -3.76 25.60 26.46
CA LEU A 168 -2.35 25.98 26.37
C LEU A 168 -2.02 26.84 27.59
N SER A 169 -1.10 26.37 28.43
CA SER A 169 -0.71 27.03 29.69
C SER A 169 -0.14 28.44 29.48
N SER A 170 0.32 28.69 28.25
CA SER A 170 0.99 29.87 27.73
C SER A 170 0.10 30.84 26.94
N LEU A 171 -1.11 30.42 26.55
CA LEU A 171 -1.95 31.12 25.55
C LEU A 171 -3.42 31.31 25.96
N GLY A 172 -3.74 31.13 27.26
CA GLY A 172 -5.04 31.47 27.84
C GLY A 172 -6.15 30.45 27.58
N ASP A 173 -7.38 30.79 28.00
CA ASP A 173 -8.58 29.97 27.72
C ASP A 173 -9.02 30.17 26.26
N VAL A 174 -8.36 29.46 25.35
CA VAL A 174 -8.79 29.28 23.96
C VAL A 174 -10.04 28.39 23.95
N SER A 175 -11.18 29.00 24.26
CA SER A 175 -12.49 28.36 24.10
C SER A 175 -12.67 27.94 22.64
N ASP A 176 -12.82 26.64 22.39
CA ASP A 176 -12.88 26.07 21.05
C ASP A 176 -14.09 25.13 20.94
N ASP A 177 -15.06 25.56 20.13
CA ASP A 177 -16.26 24.81 19.80
C ASP A 177 -16.12 24.00 18.50
N LEU A 178 -15.09 24.23 17.68
CA LEU A 178 -14.90 23.53 16.39
C LEU A 178 -14.93 21.98 16.51
N PRO A 179 -14.30 21.34 17.51
CA PRO A 179 -14.33 19.87 17.63
C PRO A 179 -15.72 19.28 17.89
N LEU A 180 -16.68 20.07 18.38
CA LEU A 180 -18.09 19.65 18.52
C LEU A 180 -18.96 20.20 17.38
N ARG A 181 -18.66 21.41 16.89
CA ARG A 181 -19.35 22.05 15.77
C ARG A 181 -19.22 21.22 14.51
N LEU A 182 -17.99 20.95 14.06
CA LEU A 182 -17.74 20.34 12.75
C LEU A 182 -18.44 18.99 12.57
N PRO A 183 -18.42 18.03 13.53
CA PRO A 183 -19.18 16.80 13.38
C PRO A 183 -20.70 16.97 13.32
N LEU A 184 -21.26 18.00 13.99
CA LEU A 184 -22.69 18.28 13.96
C LEU A 184 -23.09 19.03 12.68
N SER A 185 -22.28 19.99 12.21
CA SER A 185 -22.47 20.68 10.93
C SER A 185 -22.39 19.70 9.76
N PHE A 186 -21.41 18.79 9.76
CA PHE A 186 -21.25 17.76 8.73
C PHE A 186 -22.47 16.84 8.68
N LEU A 187 -22.94 16.33 9.83
CA LEU A 187 -24.16 15.54 9.89
C LEU A 187 -25.42 16.36 9.55
N GLN A 188 -25.44 17.67 9.75
CA GLN A 188 -26.55 18.50 9.31
C GLN A 188 -26.54 18.67 7.78
N THR A 189 -25.41 19.05 7.18
CA THR A 189 -25.29 19.20 5.71
C THR A 189 -25.53 17.87 5.00
N ASP A 190 -25.05 16.76 5.57
CA ASP A 190 -25.40 15.41 5.12
C ASP A 190 -26.91 15.21 5.19
N TYR A 191 -27.56 15.42 6.35
CA TYR A 191 -29.02 15.29 6.53
C TYR A 191 -29.84 16.11 5.54
N ASP A 192 -29.47 17.38 5.33
CA ASP A 192 -30.20 18.30 4.46
C ASP A 192 -30.11 17.85 2.98
N PHE A 193 -29.05 17.13 2.57
CA PHE A 193 -28.93 16.48 1.25
C PHE A 193 -29.86 15.25 1.08
N PHE A 194 -30.13 14.44 2.13
CA PHE A 194 -31.10 13.32 2.03
C PHE A 194 -32.49 13.80 1.56
N ASN A 195 -32.86 15.04 1.92
CA ASN A 195 -34.18 15.61 1.65
C ASN A 195 -34.30 16.25 0.25
N GLN A 196 -33.26 16.16 -0.60
CA GLN A 196 -33.32 16.59 -2.01
C GLN A 196 -33.72 15.44 -2.95
N GLU A 197 -34.26 15.78 -4.12
CA GLU A 197 -34.93 14.81 -5.01
C GLU A 197 -33.94 13.92 -5.82
N ASP A 198 -32.68 14.38 -6.03
CA ASP A 198 -31.61 13.67 -6.77
C ASP A 198 -30.47 13.15 -5.87
N ASN A 199 -30.83 12.57 -4.73
CA ASN A 199 -29.94 12.19 -3.62
C ASN A 199 -29.11 10.89 -3.82
N LYS A 200 -28.87 10.44 -5.06
CA LYS A 200 -28.26 9.13 -5.37
C LYS A 200 -26.72 9.07 -5.36
N SER A 201 -26.04 10.21 -5.38
CA SER A 201 -24.57 10.30 -5.35
C SER A 201 -24.01 10.26 -3.93
N GLY A 202 -22.73 9.95 -3.81
CA GLY A 202 -21.94 10.16 -2.60
C GLY A 202 -20.76 11.08 -2.85
N SER A 203 -20.02 11.40 -1.78
CA SER A 203 -18.80 12.20 -1.87
C SER A 203 -17.90 11.95 -0.65
N THR A 204 -16.59 11.91 -0.88
CA THR A 204 -15.58 12.00 0.19
C THR A 204 -15.08 13.44 0.32
N CYS A 205 -14.63 13.84 1.50
CA CYS A 205 -14.37 15.24 1.81
C CYS A 205 -13.21 15.40 2.78
N THR A 206 -12.34 16.38 2.50
CA THR A 206 -11.38 16.88 3.47
C THR A 206 -11.46 18.40 3.58
N SER A 207 -11.80 18.87 4.78
CA SER A 207 -11.97 20.28 5.14
C SER A 207 -10.88 20.73 6.09
N LEU A 208 -10.20 21.81 5.73
CA LEU A 208 -9.21 22.49 6.55
C LEU A 208 -9.82 23.77 7.13
N TYR A 209 -9.51 24.06 8.39
CA TYR A 209 -9.91 25.29 9.09
C TYR A 209 -8.67 25.90 9.74
N MET A 210 -8.28 27.10 9.33
CA MET A 210 -7.11 27.82 9.86
C MET A 210 -7.53 29.08 10.64
N GLU A 211 -7.14 29.13 11.90
CA GLU A 211 -7.40 30.21 12.86
C GLU A 211 -6.06 30.78 13.36
N THR A 212 -5.85 32.09 13.27
CA THR A 212 -4.66 32.74 13.84
C THR A 212 -4.88 32.99 15.33
N LEU A 213 -4.13 32.27 16.19
CA LEU A 213 -4.27 32.35 17.65
C LEU A 213 -3.49 33.52 18.26
N HIS A 214 -2.39 33.94 17.62
CA HIS A 214 -1.56 35.05 18.11
C HIS A 214 -0.77 35.71 16.97
N SER A 215 -0.58 37.02 17.07
CA SER A 215 0.29 37.84 16.20
C SER A 215 1.16 38.75 17.07
N GLU A 216 2.46 38.87 16.77
CA GLU A 216 3.35 39.82 17.44
C GLU A 216 3.02 41.30 17.11
N SER A 217 2.11 41.56 16.15
CA SER A 217 1.65 42.91 15.76
C SER A 217 0.12 43.04 15.72
N GLU A 218 -0.55 42.51 16.74
CA GLU A 218 -2.01 42.57 16.87
C GLU A 218 -2.53 44.02 16.92
N GLY A 219 -3.37 44.40 15.94
CA GLY A 219 -3.96 45.74 15.84
C GLY A 219 -3.12 46.80 15.09
N GLU A 220 -1.86 46.54 14.74
CA GLU A 220 -1.06 47.45 13.92
C GLU A 220 -1.28 47.19 12.41
N PHE A 221 -1.52 48.25 11.64
CA PHE A 221 -1.62 48.12 10.18
C PHE A 221 -0.24 47.90 9.56
N GLN A 222 -0.04 46.71 8.99
CA GLN A 222 1.15 46.38 8.20
C GLN A 222 0.83 46.56 6.69
N PRO A 223 1.48 47.50 5.98
CA PRO A 223 1.08 47.96 4.64
C PRO A 223 1.28 46.98 3.47
N VAL A 224 1.69 45.74 3.75
CA VAL A 224 1.91 44.66 2.78
C VAL A 224 1.24 43.35 3.23
N PHE A 225 0.81 43.27 4.51
CA PHE A 225 0.43 42.04 5.18
C PHE A 225 -0.66 42.35 6.22
N GLU A 226 -1.86 41.78 6.11
CA GLU A 226 -2.79 41.76 7.26
C GLU A 226 -2.52 40.51 8.10
N SER A 227 -2.85 40.52 9.41
CA SER A 227 -2.46 39.48 10.38
C SER A 227 -3.09 38.11 10.09
N TYR A 228 -2.47 37.37 9.18
CA TYR A 228 -2.91 36.08 8.65
C TYR A 228 -1.77 35.05 8.69
N TYR A 229 -2.10 33.78 8.53
CA TYR A 229 -1.21 32.62 8.69
C TYR A 229 0.03 32.59 7.77
N PHE A 230 0.07 33.39 6.70
CA PHE A 230 1.24 33.54 5.85
C PHE A 230 2.30 34.52 6.41
N ASN A 231 2.02 35.21 7.51
CA ASN A 231 2.94 36.17 8.12
C ASN A 231 3.89 35.53 9.14
N ARG A 232 5.13 36.02 9.15
CA ARG A 232 6.08 35.81 10.25
C ARG A 232 5.59 36.50 11.53
N GLY A 233 6.01 36.00 12.69
CA GLY A 233 5.49 36.47 13.97
C GLY A 233 4.05 36.02 14.31
N THR A 234 3.49 35.02 13.62
CA THR A 234 2.16 34.45 13.92
C THR A 234 2.23 33.03 14.47
N ILE A 235 1.27 32.68 15.33
CA ILE A 235 0.95 31.29 15.74
C ILE A 235 -0.46 30.99 15.27
N ASN A 236 -0.63 29.87 14.58
CA ASN A 236 -1.87 29.48 13.94
C ASN A 236 -2.28 28.06 14.37
N LYS A 237 -3.59 27.81 14.41
CA LYS A 237 -4.18 26.50 14.65
C LYS A 237 -4.78 26.00 13.35
N LEU A 238 -4.36 24.81 12.93
CA LEU A 238 -4.99 24.03 11.88
C LEU A 238 -5.95 23.02 12.54
N THR A 239 -7.22 23.04 12.15
CA THR A 239 -8.17 21.95 12.45
C THR A 239 -8.51 21.27 11.14
N VAL A 240 -8.30 19.97 11.04
CA VAL A 240 -8.63 19.15 9.87
C VAL A 240 -9.87 18.33 10.22
N ALA A 241 -10.87 18.33 9.34
CA ALA A 241 -12.04 17.47 9.42
C ALA A 241 -12.14 16.62 8.14
N HIS A 242 -12.14 15.30 8.28
CA HIS A 242 -11.96 14.36 7.18
C HIS A 242 -13.02 13.25 7.16
N VAL A 243 -13.55 12.94 5.97
CA VAL A 243 -14.59 11.94 5.71
C VAL A 243 -14.23 11.18 4.41
N GLY A 244 -13.65 9.99 4.55
CA GLY A 244 -13.32 9.07 3.44
C GLY A 244 -11.82 8.83 3.27
N ASP A 245 -11.27 9.15 2.10
CA ASP A 245 -9.91 8.80 1.62
C ASP A 245 -9.06 9.98 1.14
N THR A 246 -9.69 11.07 0.66
CA THR A 246 -9.02 12.35 0.32
C THR A 246 -7.92 12.75 1.30
N LYS A 247 -6.77 13.19 0.76
CA LYS A 247 -5.59 13.51 1.58
C LYS A 247 -5.42 14.99 1.84
N ALA A 248 -5.00 15.31 3.06
CA ALA A 248 -4.29 16.54 3.39
C ALA A 248 -2.83 16.20 3.74
N ILE A 249 -1.87 16.94 3.16
CA ILE A 249 -0.43 16.73 3.34
C ILE A 249 0.23 18.05 3.73
N LEU A 250 0.85 18.13 4.91
CA LEU A 250 1.65 19.30 5.31
C LEU A 250 3.13 19.03 5.03
N VAL A 251 3.80 19.96 4.37
CA VAL A 251 5.24 19.86 4.06
C VAL A 251 6.01 20.75 5.03
N ASP A 252 7.03 20.18 5.69
CA ASP A 252 7.83 20.90 6.68
C ASP A 252 8.99 21.71 6.06
N LYS A 253 9.79 22.36 6.91
CA LYS A 253 10.98 23.15 6.53
C LYS A 253 12.14 22.34 5.93
N ASN A 254 12.14 21.02 6.10
CA ASN A 254 13.09 20.10 5.47
C ASN A 254 12.59 19.61 4.11
N GLY A 255 11.33 19.89 3.76
CA GLY A 255 10.67 19.34 2.59
C GLY A 255 10.19 17.90 2.78
N ASP A 256 10.07 17.40 4.02
CA ASP A 256 9.46 16.09 4.27
C ASP A 256 7.92 16.24 4.32
N ALA A 257 7.22 15.30 3.70
CA ALA A 257 5.76 15.29 3.56
C ALA A 257 5.07 14.52 4.70
N HIS A 258 4.17 15.18 5.42
CA HIS A 258 3.45 14.60 6.57
C HIS A 258 1.94 14.54 6.29
N PRO A 259 1.34 13.35 6.10
CA PRO A 259 -0.10 13.21 5.91
C PRO A 259 -0.86 13.54 7.20
N LEU A 260 -1.90 14.37 7.10
CA LEU A 260 -2.75 14.81 8.21
C LEU A 260 -4.05 14.00 8.34
N THR A 261 -4.38 13.24 7.30
CA THR A 261 -5.55 12.36 7.23
C THR A 261 -5.11 10.92 6.98
N LEU A 262 -5.94 9.96 7.40
CA LEU A 262 -5.76 8.54 7.16
C LEU A 262 -7.05 8.00 6.53
N PRO A 263 -6.97 7.18 5.46
CA PRO A 263 -8.17 6.70 4.79
C PRO A 263 -9.05 5.88 5.74
N HIS A 264 -10.35 6.12 5.64
CA HIS A 264 -11.42 5.41 6.32
C HIS A 264 -11.72 4.06 5.64
N HIS A 265 -10.66 3.30 5.33
CA HIS A 265 -10.78 1.95 4.79
C HIS A 265 -11.16 0.97 5.92
N PRO A 266 -11.94 -0.11 5.70
CA PRO A 266 -12.38 -1.04 6.75
C PRO A 266 -11.25 -1.72 7.54
N SER A 267 -10.05 -1.81 6.96
CA SER A 267 -8.83 -2.30 7.62
C SER A 267 -8.24 -1.34 8.65
N ASN A 268 -8.58 -0.04 8.60
CA ASN A 268 -8.15 0.98 9.57
C ASN A 268 -8.64 0.59 10.98
N PRO A 269 -7.76 0.42 11.99
CA PRO A 269 -8.15 -0.06 13.32
C PRO A 269 -9.25 0.75 14.01
N THR A 270 -9.33 2.06 13.77
CA THR A 270 -10.38 2.95 14.31
C THR A 270 -11.74 2.60 13.72
N GLU A 271 -11.82 2.49 12.40
CA GLU A 271 -13.05 2.19 11.67
C GLU A 271 -13.48 0.73 11.81
N SER A 272 -12.53 -0.20 11.78
CA SER A 272 -12.77 -1.59 12.15
C SER A 272 -13.33 -1.70 13.58
N SER A 273 -12.79 -0.94 14.54
CA SER A 273 -13.30 -0.92 15.92
C SER A 273 -14.68 -0.24 16.05
N ARG A 274 -14.96 0.78 15.23
CA ARG A 274 -16.27 1.45 15.16
C ARG A 274 -17.32 0.49 14.61
N LEU A 275 -17.07 -0.09 13.44
CA LEU A 275 -18.04 -0.92 12.73
C LEU A 275 -18.17 -2.34 13.29
N ARG A 276 -17.10 -3.04 13.69
CA ARG A 276 -17.23 -4.41 14.24
C ARG A 276 -18.04 -4.46 15.54
N ARG A 277 -18.22 -3.35 16.25
CA ARG A 277 -19.14 -3.24 17.41
C ARG A 277 -20.63 -3.27 17.05
N TYR A 278 -20.99 -2.93 15.81
CA TYR A 278 -22.39 -2.79 15.38
C TYR A 278 -22.75 -3.66 14.16
N SER A 279 -21.77 -3.99 13.32
CA SER A 279 -21.94 -4.42 11.92
C SER A 279 -20.87 -5.45 11.49
N ALA A 280 -20.39 -6.29 12.41
CA ALA A 280 -19.31 -7.26 12.16
C ALA A 280 -19.55 -8.22 10.98
N ASN A 281 -20.80 -8.56 10.68
CA ASN A 281 -21.16 -9.48 9.60
C ASN A 281 -21.01 -8.89 8.18
N TYR A 282 -20.73 -7.59 8.06
CA TYR A 282 -20.66 -6.88 6.79
C TYR A 282 -19.22 -6.64 6.29
N PHE A 283 -18.22 -7.17 7.00
CA PHE A 283 -16.83 -7.19 6.51
C PHE A 283 -16.66 -8.37 5.54
N MET A 284 -16.23 -8.08 4.32
CA MET A 284 -15.98 -9.08 3.27
C MET A 284 -14.58 -8.90 2.71
N THR A 285 -13.81 -9.98 2.58
CA THR A 285 -12.54 -9.94 1.85
C THR A 285 -12.79 -10.17 0.37
N ASP A 286 -12.33 -9.25 -0.47
CA ASP A 286 -12.38 -9.39 -1.93
C ASP A 286 -11.47 -10.53 -2.43
N SER A 287 -11.58 -10.89 -3.70
CA SER A 287 -10.76 -11.89 -4.39
C SER A 287 -9.25 -11.58 -4.34
N PHE A 288 -8.91 -10.29 -4.20
CA PHE A 288 -7.54 -9.78 -4.04
C PHE A 288 -7.06 -9.73 -2.57
N GLY A 289 -7.94 -10.02 -1.60
CA GLY A 289 -7.64 -10.10 -0.17
C GLY A 289 -7.93 -8.84 0.65
N GLU A 290 -8.38 -7.75 0.02
CA GLU A 290 -8.75 -6.50 0.69
C GLU A 290 -10.03 -6.63 1.53
N GLU A 291 -10.06 -6.12 2.76
CA GLU A 291 -11.29 -6.02 3.56
C GLU A 291 -12.17 -4.85 3.07
N ARG A 292 -13.21 -5.14 2.28
CA ARG A 292 -14.29 -4.18 1.95
C ARG A 292 -15.40 -4.23 3.00
N PHE A 293 -16.18 -3.15 3.10
CA PHE A 293 -17.39 -3.11 3.91
C PHE A 293 -18.62 -3.17 3.00
N ILE A 294 -19.25 -4.35 2.95
CA ILE A 294 -20.20 -4.78 1.92
C ILE A 294 -19.56 -4.74 0.52
N SER A 295 -19.68 -3.60 -0.15
CA SER A 295 -19.12 -3.32 -1.48
C SER A 295 -18.32 -2.02 -1.53
N LEU A 296 -18.24 -1.27 -0.42
CA LEU A 296 -17.57 0.03 -0.35
C LEU A 296 -16.11 -0.12 0.11
N ALA A 297 -15.26 0.70 -0.49
CA ALA A 297 -13.88 0.93 -0.04
C ALA A 297 -13.83 1.85 1.20
N ASN A 298 -14.77 2.79 1.34
CA ASN A 298 -14.82 3.73 2.47
C ASN A 298 -15.92 3.41 3.47
N THR A 299 -15.62 3.61 4.75
CA THR A 299 -16.57 3.45 5.87
C THR A 299 -17.23 4.76 6.31
N ARG A 300 -16.76 5.90 5.77
CA ARG A 300 -17.32 7.24 5.99
C ARG A 300 -17.42 7.99 4.65
N ALA A 301 -18.58 8.61 4.42
CA ALA A 301 -18.91 9.33 3.19
C ALA A 301 -20.14 10.24 3.43
N PHE A 302 -20.27 11.30 2.63
CA PHE A 302 -21.53 12.03 2.43
C PHE A 302 -22.40 11.31 1.39
N GLY A 303 -23.72 11.53 1.42
CA GLY A 303 -24.65 10.89 0.45
C GLY A 303 -24.90 9.41 0.78
N ASP A 304 -24.63 8.48 -0.15
CA ASP A 304 -24.59 7.02 0.09
C ASP A 304 -25.76 6.43 0.93
N LEU A 305 -26.98 6.92 0.68
CA LEU A 305 -28.18 6.68 1.50
C LEU A 305 -28.37 5.21 1.93
N ASN A 306 -28.23 4.30 0.96
CA ASN A 306 -28.41 2.85 1.09
C ASN A 306 -27.48 2.22 2.14
N PHE A 307 -26.34 2.88 2.43
CA PHE A 307 -25.31 2.37 3.33
C PHE A 307 -25.27 3.08 4.69
N LYS A 308 -26.02 4.18 4.86
CA LYS A 308 -26.15 4.91 6.15
C LYS A 308 -26.88 4.09 7.21
N GLU A 309 -27.71 3.13 6.81
CA GLU A 309 -28.33 2.16 7.75
C GLU A 309 -27.32 1.17 8.34
N VAL A 310 -26.35 0.69 7.55
CA VAL A 310 -25.40 -0.36 7.98
C VAL A 310 -24.18 0.18 8.73
N GLY A 311 -23.86 1.47 8.59
CA GLY A 311 -22.83 2.14 9.41
C GLY A 311 -22.00 3.20 8.70
N VAL A 312 -22.22 3.48 7.41
CA VAL A 312 -21.61 4.64 6.75
C VAL A 312 -22.13 5.92 7.41
N THR A 313 -21.27 6.92 7.53
CA THR A 313 -21.55 8.18 8.26
C THR A 313 -20.76 9.33 7.65
N ALA A 314 -21.30 10.55 7.72
CA ALA A 314 -20.57 11.78 7.43
C ALA A 314 -19.92 12.40 8.68
N GLU A 315 -19.93 11.70 9.82
CA GLU A 315 -19.18 12.04 11.04
C GLU A 315 -17.67 12.12 10.71
N PRO A 316 -17.03 13.30 10.73
CA PRO A 316 -15.61 13.45 10.39
C PRO A 316 -14.70 12.92 11.48
N GLU A 317 -13.50 12.49 11.10
CA GLU A 317 -12.38 12.47 12.03
C GLU A 317 -11.80 13.89 12.12
N VAL A 318 -11.55 14.37 13.34
CA VAL A 318 -11.12 15.76 13.59
C VAL A 318 -9.77 15.77 14.32
N SER A 319 -8.74 16.32 13.67
CA SER A 319 -7.41 16.52 14.24
C SER A 319 -7.10 18.02 14.39
N GLN A 320 -6.24 18.37 15.36
CA GLN A 320 -5.84 19.74 15.64
C GLN A 320 -4.33 19.84 15.81
N LEU A 321 -3.72 20.82 15.16
CA LEU A 321 -2.28 21.04 15.09
C LEU A 321 -1.93 22.52 15.18
N ILE A 322 -0.78 22.84 15.74
CA ILE A 322 -0.23 24.20 15.83
C ILE A 322 0.91 24.35 14.82
N PHE A 323 0.93 25.46 14.08
CA PHE A 323 1.91 25.80 13.05
C PHE A 323 2.18 27.32 13.02
N GLY A 324 3.28 27.78 12.43
CA GLY A 324 3.63 29.21 12.41
C GLY A 324 5.13 29.51 12.52
N ASP A 325 5.49 30.73 12.92
CA ASP A 325 6.89 31.15 13.03
C ASP A 325 7.60 30.42 14.19
N HIS A 326 8.66 29.66 13.89
CA HIS A 326 9.40 28.88 14.89
C HIS A 326 9.92 29.76 16.03
N LYS A 327 10.31 31.02 15.76
CA LYS A 327 10.82 31.95 16.78
C LYS A 327 9.72 32.48 17.68
N THR A 328 8.46 32.49 17.25
CA THR A 328 7.32 32.92 18.08
C THR A 328 6.75 31.74 18.85
N ILE A 329 6.67 30.56 18.22
CA ILE A 329 6.36 29.27 18.87
C ILE A 329 7.34 29.01 20.01
N SER A 330 8.66 29.06 19.78
CA SER A 330 9.68 28.77 20.80
C SER A 330 9.79 29.80 21.93
N LYS A 331 9.20 31.00 21.79
CA LYS A 331 9.09 32.01 22.86
C LYS A 331 7.87 31.77 23.76
N LYS A 332 6.78 31.24 23.19
CA LYS A 332 5.46 31.20 23.82
C LYS A 332 5.14 29.82 24.39
N LEU A 333 5.29 28.79 23.57
CA LEU A 333 4.91 27.42 23.89
C LEU A 333 6.05 26.70 24.62
N THR A 334 5.69 25.85 25.59
CA THR A 334 6.66 25.01 26.29
C THR A 334 7.18 23.89 25.39
N ALA A 335 8.37 23.35 25.69
CA ALA A 335 8.96 22.25 24.93
C ALA A 335 8.10 20.98 24.90
N GLN A 336 7.18 20.81 25.86
CA GLN A 336 6.19 19.73 25.83
C GLN A 336 4.97 20.08 24.97
N GLU A 337 4.39 21.28 25.10
CA GLU A 337 3.30 21.74 24.22
C GLU A 337 3.73 21.72 22.73
N ILE A 338 4.99 22.05 22.43
CA ILE A 338 5.56 21.95 21.07
C ILE A 338 5.58 20.50 20.58
N LYS A 339 6.06 19.56 21.41
CA LYS A 339 6.16 18.14 21.05
C LYS A 339 4.78 17.49 20.87
N ASP A 340 3.83 17.86 21.71
CA ASP A 340 2.52 17.20 21.80
C ASP A 340 1.47 17.83 20.85
N HIS A 341 1.71 19.04 20.31
CA HIS A 341 0.79 19.75 19.41
C HIS A 341 1.37 20.27 18.07
N THR A 342 2.66 20.14 17.77
CA THR A 342 3.26 20.49 16.45
C THR A 342 3.75 19.25 15.70
N ILE A 343 3.78 19.29 14.36
CA ILE A 343 4.17 18.12 13.55
C ILE A 343 5.60 17.68 13.88
N VAL A 344 5.75 16.41 14.27
CA VAL A 344 7.03 15.76 14.64
C VAL A 344 7.79 16.49 15.76
N GLY A 345 7.16 17.45 16.44
CA GLY A 345 7.82 18.34 17.40
C GLY A 345 8.79 19.35 16.75
N LEU A 346 8.67 19.59 15.44
CA LEU A 346 9.55 20.49 14.67
C LEU A 346 9.34 21.98 15.02
N GLY A 347 8.20 22.33 15.61
CA GLY A 347 7.96 23.61 16.26
C GLY A 347 7.93 24.84 15.37
N GLY A 348 7.49 24.75 14.11
CA GLY A 348 7.30 25.91 13.22
C GLY A 348 8.15 25.92 11.94
N ASP A 349 7.90 26.96 11.15
CA ASP A 349 8.40 27.28 9.80
C ASP A 349 7.91 26.32 8.70
N GLU A 350 6.64 25.90 8.77
CA GLU A 350 6.00 25.00 7.79
C GLU A 350 5.88 25.61 6.38
N SER A 351 6.12 24.80 5.35
CA SER A 351 6.38 25.23 3.97
C SER A 351 5.10 25.50 3.17
N PHE A 352 4.25 24.48 3.05
CA PHE A 352 2.96 24.52 2.35
C PHE A 352 2.07 23.34 2.75
N LEU A 353 0.79 23.44 2.42
CA LEU A 353 -0.24 22.45 2.72
C LEU A 353 -0.95 22.06 1.41
N VAL A 354 -1.10 20.77 1.15
CA VAL A 354 -1.72 20.23 -0.07
C VAL A 354 -3.02 19.49 0.28
N LEU A 355 -4.05 19.64 -0.55
CA LEU A 355 -5.24 18.79 -0.59
C LEU A 355 -5.29 18.03 -1.93
N CYS A 356 -5.65 16.76 -1.91
CA CYS A 356 -5.75 15.93 -3.13
C CYS A 356 -6.80 14.80 -3.03
N THR A 357 -7.40 14.46 -4.18
CA THR A 357 -8.35 13.34 -4.36
C THR A 357 -7.65 11.99 -4.58
N ASP A 358 -8.41 10.90 -4.56
CA ASP A 358 -7.87 9.55 -4.65
C ASP A 358 -7.11 9.30 -5.97
N GLY A 359 -7.61 9.83 -7.10
CA GLY A 359 -6.98 9.74 -8.42
C GLY A 359 -5.57 10.34 -8.52
N ILE A 360 -5.13 11.16 -7.55
CA ILE A 360 -3.72 11.56 -7.41
C ILE A 360 -2.97 10.60 -6.48
N THR A 361 -3.57 10.23 -5.35
CA THR A 361 -2.86 9.59 -4.22
C THR A 361 -2.84 8.06 -4.26
N ASN A 362 -3.65 7.45 -5.13
CA ASN A 362 -3.53 6.06 -5.55
C ASN A 362 -2.32 5.88 -6.49
N GLU A 363 -2.09 6.84 -7.39
CA GLU A 363 -1.00 6.80 -8.37
C GLU A 363 0.34 7.25 -7.78
N VAL A 364 0.35 8.36 -7.04
CA VAL A 364 1.56 9.13 -6.66
C VAL A 364 1.67 9.23 -5.14
N THR A 365 2.87 9.00 -4.59
CA THR A 365 3.10 9.04 -3.13
C THR A 365 3.15 10.46 -2.58
N ASP A 366 2.87 10.60 -1.28
CA ASP A 366 2.75 11.91 -0.62
C ASP A 366 4.05 12.74 -0.69
N GLN A 367 5.22 12.08 -0.72
CA GLN A 367 6.51 12.74 -0.94
C GLN A 367 6.77 13.06 -2.42
N GLU A 368 6.29 12.25 -3.37
CA GLU A 368 6.37 12.61 -4.80
C GLU A 368 5.56 13.88 -5.09
N VAL A 369 4.36 14.03 -4.51
CA VAL A 369 3.55 15.26 -4.62
C VAL A 369 4.29 16.48 -4.06
N ALA A 370 4.90 16.35 -2.88
CA ALA A 370 5.70 17.42 -2.27
C ALA A 370 6.94 17.78 -3.12
N ASP A 371 7.67 16.77 -3.60
CA ASP A 371 8.87 16.96 -4.42
C ASP A 371 8.56 17.59 -5.78
N ILE A 372 7.42 17.27 -6.41
CA ILE A 372 6.98 17.93 -7.66
C ILE A 372 6.76 19.44 -7.45
N ILE A 373 6.11 19.81 -6.34
CA ILE A 373 5.86 21.22 -5.98
C ILE A 373 7.17 21.94 -5.66
N MET A 374 8.02 21.35 -4.82
CA MET A 374 9.32 21.93 -4.46
C MET A 374 10.25 22.05 -5.66
N THR A 375 10.33 21.04 -6.53
CA THR A 375 11.21 21.04 -7.71
C THR A 375 10.77 22.09 -8.73
N ASN A 376 9.46 22.23 -9.00
CA ASN A 376 8.97 23.30 -9.87
C ASN A 376 9.29 24.71 -9.31
N PHE A 377 9.21 24.89 -7.99
CA PHE A 377 9.64 26.14 -7.36
C PHE A 377 11.15 26.35 -7.44
N ASN A 378 11.95 25.32 -7.20
CA ASN A 378 13.41 25.41 -7.25
C ASN A 378 13.91 25.71 -8.69
N MET A 379 13.18 25.28 -9.72
CA MET A 379 13.46 25.59 -11.13
C MET A 379 12.97 26.98 -11.57
N ARG A 380 11.74 27.39 -11.22
CA ARG A 380 11.12 28.63 -11.72
C ARG A 380 11.23 29.82 -10.74
N GLY A 381 11.77 29.60 -9.55
CA GLY A 381 11.88 30.60 -8.49
C GLY A 381 10.54 31.25 -8.13
N GLN A 382 10.52 32.57 -7.97
CA GLN A 382 9.30 33.32 -7.63
C GLN A 382 8.19 33.25 -8.69
N ALA A 383 8.46 32.77 -9.91
CA ALA A 383 7.44 32.55 -10.94
C ALA A 383 6.61 31.27 -10.71
N ALA A 384 7.09 30.32 -9.89
CA ALA A 384 6.28 29.20 -9.41
C ALA A 384 5.30 29.67 -8.33
N THR A 385 4.15 30.14 -8.79
CA THR A 385 2.99 30.35 -7.92
C THR A 385 2.41 29.00 -7.47
N PRO A 386 1.76 28.93 -6.30
CA PRO A 386 0.96 27.77 -5.89
C PRO A 386 0.05 27.22 -7.00
N GLN A 387 -0.53 28.09 -7.84
CA GLN A 387 -1.35 27.72 -8.99
C GLN A 387 -0.59 26.85 -9.99
N VAL A 388 0.58 27.31 -10.45
CA VAL A 388 1.44 26.54 -11.36
C VAL A 388 1.81 25.20 -10.70
N CYS A 389 2.18 25.20 -9.42
CA CYS A 389 2.55 23.96 -8.74
C CYS A 389 1.40 22.93 -8.65
N ALA A 390 0.14 23.37 -8.46
CA ALA A 390 -1.03 22.49 -8.46
C ALA A 390 -1.29 21.87 -9.85
N GLU A 391 -1.10 22.66 -10.91
CA GLU A 391 -1.23 22.18 -12.30
C GLU A 391 -0.18 21.13 -12.66
N GLU A 392 1.09 21.34 -12.30
CA GLU A 392 2.18 20.42 -12.62
C GLU A 392 2.04 19.06 -11.89
N VAL A 393 1.43 19.04 -10.70
CA VAL A 393 1.09 17.78 -10.00
C VAL A 393 0.06 16.97 -10.78
N VAL A 394 -1.04 17.59 -11.21
CA VAL A 394 -2.10 16.87 -11.97
C VAL A 394 -1.61 16.47 -13.36
N LYS A 395 -0.88 17.34 -14.07
CA LYS A 395 -0.26 17.01 -15.36
C LYS A 395 0.70 15.83 -15.25
N PHE A 396 1.43 15.69 -14.15
CA PHE A 396 2.27 14.50 -13.92
C PHE A 396 1.43 13.21 -13.80
N VAL A 397 0.26 13.26 -13.15
CA VAL A 397 -0.70 12.14 -13.10
C VAL A 397 -1.26 11.85 -14.51
N GLU A 398 -1.58 12.88 -15.30
CA GLU A 398 -2.01 12.74 -16.70
C GLU A 398 -0.98 11.99 -17.56
N TYR A 399 0.33 12.27 -17.37
CA TYR A 399 1.40 11.62 -18.13
C TYR A 399 1.70 10.17 -17.73
N ILE A 400 1.47 9.78 -16.47
CA ILE A 400 1.60 8.36 -16.04
C ILE A 400 0.32 7.55 -16.34
N GLY A 401 -0.77 8.22 -16.71
CA GLY A 401 -1.97 7.60 -17.27
C GLY A 401 -3.08 7.26 -16.27
N GLY A 402 -3.18 7.97 -15.14
CA GLY A 402 -4.20 7.71 -14.11
C GLY A 402 -5.64 7.70 -14.63
N ASP A 403 -6.49 6.84 -14.05
CA ASP A 403 -7.82 6.54 -14.58
C ASP A 403 -8.99 7.32 -13.94
N ASP A 404 -8.80 7.92 -12.75
CA ASP A 404 -9.87 8.57 -11.98
C ASP A 404 -9.77 10.11 -11.93
N ASN A 405 -10.78 10.80 -11.38
CA ASN A 405 -10.72 12.26 -11.27
C ASN A 405 -9.57 12.74 -10.37
N ALA A 406 -8.84 13.76 -10.83
CA ALA A 406 -7.58 14.20 -10.22
C ALA A 406 -7.64 15.70 -9.90
N THR A 407 -7.83 16.03 -8.62
CA THR A 407 -7.94 17.40 -8.13
C THR A 407 -6.88 17.69 -7.07
N CYS A 408 -6.17 18.81 -7.23
CA CYS A 408 -5.11 19.26 -6.33
C CYS A 408 -5.35 20.71 -5.89
N LEU A 409 -5.22 20.99 -4.59
CA LEU A 409 -5.21 22.32 -3.99
C LEU A 409 -3.88 22.54 -3.27
N VAL A 410 -3.18 23.64 -3.55
CA VAL A 410 -1.89 23.99 -2.92
C VAL A 410 -2.03 25.31 -2.16
N ILE A 411 -1.92 25.24 -0.83
CA ILE A 411 -2.10 26.36 0.10
C ILE A 411 -0.72 26.84 0.58
N ARG A 412 -0.45 28.13 0.37
CA ARG A 412 0.83 28.75 0.73
C ARG A 412 0.94 29.08 2.22
N LEU A 413 2.04 28.68 2.86
CA LEU A 413 2.35 29.02 4.25
C LEU A 413 3.59 29.94 4.36
N SER A 414 4.00 30.26 5.60
CA SER A 414 5.08 31.21 5.92
C SER A 414 6.48 30.72 5.50
N GLY A 415 6.68 29.40 5.36
CA GLY A 415 7.90 28.78 4.84
C GLY A 415 7.99 28.69 3.31
N TRP A 416 7.04 29.26 2.54
CA TRP A 416 7.04 29.11 1.08
C TRP A 416 8.33 29.60 0.41
N GLY A 417 9.02 28.68 -0.27
CA GLY A 417 10.32 28.91 -0.92
C GLY A 417 11.52 28.85 0.03
N ASN A 418 11.37 28.33 1.25
CA ASN A 418 12.40 28.25 2.29
C ASN A 418 12.57 26.79 2.77
N TRP A 419 12.90 25.91 1.83
CA TRP A 419 13.19 24.48 2.00
C TRP A 419 14.53 24.13 1.33
N PRO A 420 15.18 23.01 1.67
CA PRO A 420 16.38 22.57 0.98
C PRO A 420 16.11 22.20 -0.49
N VAL A 421 17.09 22.44 -1.37
CA VAL A 421 17.03 22.03 -2.78
C VAL A 421 17.42 20.55 -2.88
N ILE A 422 16.48 19.68 -2.47
CA ILE A 422 16.61 18.22 -2.50
C ILE A 422 15.35 17.63 -3.13
N ASP A 423 15.54 16.82 -4.16
CA ASP A 423 14.51 15.94 -4.73
C ASP A 423 14.80 14.52 -4.23
N ARG A 424 13.86 13.92 -3.49
CA ARG A 424 14.01 12.56 -2.92
C ARG A 424 13.49 11.50 -3.87
N THR A 425 12.62 11.86 -4.81
CA THR A 425 11.77 10.93 -5.59
C THR A 425 11.99 10.99 -7.10
N GLY A 426 12.82 11.92 -7.61
CA GLY A 426 13.04 12.12 -9.04
C GLY A 426 13.37 10.85 -9.84
N HIS A 427 14.12 9.91 -9.26
CA HIS A 427 14.39 8.60 -9.90
C HIS A 427 13.12 7.76 -10.08
N LEU A 428 12.30 7.64 -9.03
CA LEU A 428 11.02 6.91 -9.07
C LEU A 428 10.05 7.56 -10.07
N ARG A 429 9.98 8.89 -10.09
CA ARG A 429 9.16 9.64 -11.06
C ARG A 429 9.66 9.42 -12.50
N GLN A 430 10.97 9.34 -12.72
CA GLN A 430 11.53 9.02 -14.02
C GLN A 430 11.32 7.55 -14.42
N GLU A 431 11.36 6.60 -13.49
CA GLU A 431 11.03 5.19 -13.73
C GLU A 431 9.56 5.01 -14.13
N ARG A 432 8.61 5.69 -13.46
CA ARG A 432 7.20 5.70 -13.85
C ARG A 432 6.99 6.24 -15.27
N LEU A 433 7.61 7.38 -15.60
CA LEU A 433 7.53 7.97 -16.94
C LEU A 433 8.15 7.06 -18.02
N ASN A 434 9.23 6.34 -17.71
CA ASN A 434 9.86 5.38 -18.63
C ASN A 434 9.05 4.08 -18.79
N ALA A 435 8.25 3.69 -17.78
CA ALA A 435 7.37 2.52 -17.85
C ALA A 435 6.13 2.78 -18.72
N TYR A 436 5.69 4.04 -18.84
CA TYR A 436 4.54 4.42 -19.65
C TYR A 436 4.89 4.48 -21.15
N SER A 437 4.64 3.38 -21.86
CA SER A 437 4.79 3.28 -23.33
C SER A 437 3.45 3.58 -24.03
N PRO A 438 3.30 4.67 -24.82
CA PRO A 438 2.01 5.11 -25.36
C PRO A 438 1.33 4.22 -26.44
N ARG A 439 1.69 2.93 -26.55
CA ARG A 439 1.43 2.10 -27.75
C ARG A 439 0.17 1.23 -27.75
N ASP A 440 -0.59 1.16 -26.65
CA ASP A 440 -1.81 0.33 -26.54
C ASP A 440 -3.14 1.11 -26.54
N ARG A 441 -3.16 2.36 -27.04
CA ARG A 441 -4.43 2.99 -27.46
C ARG A 441 -4.82 2.45 -28.86
N GLY A 442 -5.75 1.51 -28.86
CA GLY A 442 -6.18 0.74 -30.04
C GLY A 442 -6.65 1.60 -31.22
N SER A 443 -6.36 1.13 -32.43
CA SER A 443 -6.57 1.86 -33.68
C SER A 443 -8.04 1.94 -34.11
N GLY A 444 -8.61 3.14 -34.06
CA GLY A 444 -9.73 3.55 -34.91
C GLY A 444 -9.25 4.62 -35.89
N GLN A 445 -9.20 4.31 -37.19
CA GLN A 445 -8.77 5.27 -38.21
C GLN A 445 -9.92 6.15 -38.70
N THR A 446 -9.69 7.46 -38.72
CA THR A 446 -10.10 8.31 -39.84
C THR A 446 -8.99 9.33 -40.12
N SER A 447 -8.73 9.57 -41.40
CA SER A 447 -7.60 10.37 -41.91
C SER A 447 -7.99 11.82 -42.20
N ILE A 448 -7.02 12.72 -42.02
CA ILE A 448 -6.75 13.98 -42.76
C ILE A 448 -5.43 14.50 -42.13
N GLU A 449 -4.31 14.62 -42.86
CA GLU A 449 -3.95 15.76 -43.74
C GLU A 449 -3.80 17.07 -42.93
N GLU A 450 -2.68 17.79 -42.90
CA GLU A 450 -1.55 17.90 -43.85
C GLU A 450 -0.20 18.29 -43.17
N HIS A 451 0.89 18.08 -43.91
CA HIS A 451 2.20 18.77 -43.93
C HIS A 451 2.91 19.26 -42.64
N GLU A 452 4.11 18.69 -42.42
CA GLU A 452 5.27 19.45 -41.92
C GLU A 452 5.70 20.51 -42.94
N SER A 453 6.12 21.70 -42.48
CA SER A 453 7.15 22.49 -43.17
C SER A 453 7.76 23.58 -42.27
N GLU A 454 9.01 23.38 -41.85
CA GLU A 454 9.94 24.50 -41.67
C GLU A 454 10.80 24.61 -42.94
N SER A 455 10.84 25.80 -43.56
CA SER A 455 12.04 26.33 -44.23
C SER A 455 11.82 27.74 -44.81
N GLU A 456 12.44 28.71 -44.14
CA GLU A 456 13.15 29.86 -44.70
C GLU A 456 12.74 30.47 -46.06
N ARG A 457 12.53 31.80 -46.04
CA ARG A 457 13.36 32.72 -46.84
C ARG A 457 13.38 34.17 -46.35
N ASP A 458 14.47 34.48 -45.64
CA ASP A 458 15.52 35.40 -46.10
C ASP A 458 15.17 36.84 -46.58
N LYS A 459 15.80 37.81 -45.92
CA LYS A 459 16.31 39.14 -46.40
C LYS A 459 15.49 40.45 -46.35
N ASP A 460 16.33 41.49 -46.21
CA ASP A 460 16.18 42.93 -46.52
C ASP A 460 15.25 43.85 -45.70
N ALA A 461 15.76 44.22 -44.52
CA ALA A 461 16.05 45.60 -44.13
C ALA A 461 15.02 46.73 -44.39
N SER A 462 14.46 47.29 -43.32
CA SER A 462 14.63 48.73 -42.99
C SER A 462 14.19 49.08 -41.57
N ASN A 463 14.77 50.16 -41.06
CA ASN A 463 14.38 50.91 -39.86
C ASN A 463 13.73 52.24 -40.35
N PRO A 464 12.98 53.03 -39.55
CA PRO A 464 12.47 52.82 -38.18
C PRO A 464 10.97 53.26 -38.06
N SER A 465 10.56 53.71 -36.86
CA SER A 465 9.35 54.53 -36.57
C SER A 465 7.98 53.83 -36.59
N SER A 466 6.94 54.29 -35.88
CA SER A 466 6.86 55.04 -34.61
C SER A 466 5.40 55.01 -34.11
N SER A 467 5.16 55.53 -32.89
CA SER A 467 3.95 56.28 -32.48
C SER A 467 2.55 55.72 -32.78
N ASP A 468 1.79 55.46 -31.70
CA ASP A 468 0.41 55.95 -31.51
C ASP A 468 -0.71 55.39 -32.45
N SER A 469 -2.00 55.39 -32.07
CA SER A 469 -2.66 55.57 -30.77
C SER A 469 -4.07 54.99 -30.80
N SER A 470 -4.58 54.63 -29.60
CA SER A 470 -5.94 54.85 -29.08
C SER A 470 -7.23 54.39 -29.83
N ASP A 471 -8.24 54.11 -28.99
CA ASP A 471 -9.69 54.25 -29.23
C ASP A 471 -10.44 53.23 -30.12
N SER A 472 -11.73 52.91 -29.86
CA SER A 472 -12.49 52.89 -28.59
C SER A 472 -13.83 52.11 -28.73
N ASP A 473 -14.45 51.83 -27.56
CA ASP A 473 -15.91 51.75 -27.31
C ASP A 473 -16.85 50.66 -27.89
N SER A 474 -18.00 50.54 -27.20
CA SER A 474 -19.31 49.98 -27.60
C SER A 474 -19.47 48.46 -27.79
N GLU A 475 -19.91 47.82 -26.71
CA GLU A 475 -21.27 47.25 -26.55
C GLU A 475 -22.20 47.23 -27.80
N SER A 476 -22.84 46.08 -28.08
CA SER A 476 -24.32 45.93 -28.06
C SER A 476 -24.81 44.50 -28.39
N GLU A 477 -25.74 44.00 -27.57
CA GLU A 477 -26.98 43.28 -27.92
C GLU A 477 -26.96 42.06 -28.89
N ASP A 478 -27.24 40.88 -28.29
CA ASP A 478 -28.37 39.93 -28.53
C ASP A 478 -29.14 39.84 -29.89
N GLU A 479 -30.06 38.86 -29.94
CA GLU A 479 -31.07 38.55 -30.97
C GLU A 479 -30.59 37.83 -32.26
N GLU A 480 -31.31 36.83 -32.81
CA GLU A 480 -32.36 35.96 -32.25
C GLU A 480 -32.55 34.70 -33.14
N SER A 481 -33.56 33.86 -32.81
CA SER A 481 -34.33 32.98 -33.72
C SER A 481 -33.70 31.67 -34.23
N GLN A 482 -34.45 30.60 -34.57
CA GLN A 482 -35.63 29.96 -33.95
C GLN A 482 -35.93 28.61 -34.65
N SER A 483 -36.94 27.85 -34.19
CA SER A 483 -37.42 26.53 -34.69
C SER A 483 -36.42 25.36 -34.51
N GLY A 484 -36.84 24.11 -34.22
CA GLY A 484 -38.15 23.43 -34.40
C GLY A 484 -38.08 22.49 -35.61
N SER A 485 -38.62 21.27 -35.62
CA SER A 485 -39.60 20.55 -34.77
C SER A 485 -39.44 19.03 -35.06
N ASP A 486 -39.36 18.13 -34.07
CA ASP A 486 -40.50 17.38 -33.45
C ASP A 486 -40.69 15.96 -34.06
N ASP A 487 -41.33 15.03 -33.34
CA ASP A 487 -41.53 13.58 -33.64
C ASP A 487 -40.24 12.71 -33.87
N GLY A 488 -40.19 11.38 -33.70
CA GLY A 488 -41.18 10.40 -33.21
C GLY A 488 -40.77 8.94 -33.55
N ASP A 489 -41.03 8.01 -32.62
CA ASP A 489 -41.27 6.55 -32.75
C ASP A 489 -40.23 5.51 -33.28
N GLU A 490 -39.93 4.55 -32.36
CA GLU A 490 -40.04 3.07 -32.44
C GLU A 490 -39.07 2.08 -33.20
N GLU A 491 -38.85 0.96 -32.48
CA GLU A 491 -38.53 -0.46 -32.82
C GLU A 491 -37.29 -0.95 -33.65
N GLU A 492 -36.34 -1.56 -32.91
CA GLU A 492 -35.83 -2.96 -32.96
C GLU A 492 -35.34 -3.74 -34.24
N THR A 493 -34.31 -4.59 -33.98
CA THR A 493 -33.89 -5.88 -34.61
C THR A 493 -32.93 -6.01 -35.84
N GLU A 494 -31.73 -6.54 -35.52
CA GLU A 494 -30.99 -7.69 -36.11
C GLU A 494 -30.43 -7.80 -37.57
N SER A 495 -29.10 -8.05 -37.62
CA SER A 495 -28.37 -8.93 -38.58
C SER A 495 -28.10 -8.38 -40.01
N SER A 496 -27.21 -8.92 -40.87
CA SER A 496 -26.25 -10.07 -40.83
C SER A 496 -25.18 -9.98 -41.96
N THR A 497 -24.02 -10.67 -41.84
CA THR A 497 -23.16 -11.27 -42.93
C THR A 497 -22.50 -10.35 -44.01
N ASP A 498 -21.41 -10.68 -44.75
CA ASP A 498 -20.45 -11.81 -44.75
C ASP A 498 -19.08 -11.50 -45.46
N GLU A 499 -18.09 -12.38 -45.20
CA GLU A 499 -16.95 -12.89 -46.03
C GLU A 499 -15.85 -12.05 -46.78
N ASP A 500 -14.59 -12.39 -46.44
CA ASP A 500 -13.38 -12.69 -47.25
C ASP A 500 -12.62 -11.71 -48.22
N SER A 501 -11.31 -11.52 -47.95
CA SER A 501 -10.16 -12.14 -48.70
C SER A 501 -8.81 -11.35 -48.68
N HIS A 502 -7.75 -11.94 -49.26
CA HIS A 502 -6.29 -11.66 -49.10
C HIS A 502 -5.58 -11.63 -50.50
N PRO A 503 -4.24 -11.45 -50.70
CA PRO A 503 -3.14 -10.79 -49.93
C PRO A 503 -2.04 -10.04 -50.77
N ALA A 504 -0.97 -9.54 -50.10
CA ALA A 504 0.49 -9.70 -50.45
C ALA A 504 1.41 -8.58 -51.08
N LYS A 505 2.48 -8.26 -50.30
CA LYS A 505 3.95 -8.19 -50.65
C LYS A 505 4.66 -6.98 -51.34
N ARG A 506 5.67 -6.45 -50.60
CA ARG A 506 7.14 -6.32 -50.92
C ARG A 506 7.82 -4.98 -51.39
N THR A 507 8.67 -4.46 -50.48
CA THR A 507 10.11 -4.03 -50.60
C THR A 507 10.61 -2.77 -51.36
N THR A 508 11.50 -2.02 -50.65
CA THR A 508 12.70 -1.23 -51.09
C THR A 508 12.51 0.02 -51.98
N GLN A 509 13.40 1.04 -52.07
CA GLN A 509 14.46 1.68 -51.21
C GLN A 509 15.31 2.57 -52.17
N ASP A 510 15.69 3.82 -51.83
CA ASP A 510 16.93 4.55 -52.27
C ASP A 510 16.95 6.07 -51.84
N ASP A 511 18.14 6.67 -51.82
CA ASP A 511 18.55 8.07 -51.42
C ASP A 511 18.78 9.00 -52.69
N PRO A 512 19.43 10.22 -52.75
CA PRO A 512 20.27 10.98 -51.76
C PRO A 512 20.35 12.56 -51.79
N MET A 513 21.15 13.16 -50.86
CA MET A 513 22.09 14.34 -50.99
C MET A 513 21.61 15.80 -51.34
N GLU A 514 22.26 16.94 -51.00
CA GLU A 514 23.30 17.38 -50.01
C GLU A 514 23.51 18.95 -50.00
N VAL A 515 24.18 19.54 -48.96
CA VAL A 515 25.09 20.75 -48.95
C VAL A 515 24.55 22.21 -49.17
N ASP A 516 25.12 23.35 -48.67
CA ASP A 516 25.89 23.78 -47.44
C ASP A 516 26.25 25.34 -47.46
N ASN A 517 26.64 25.94 -46.32
CA ASN A 517 27.32 27.26 -46.06
C ASN A 517 26.60 28.63 -46.31
N GLY A 518 26.93 29.75 -45.62
CA GLY A 518 27.81 29.96 -44.44
C GLY A 518 28.41 31.39 -44.30
N ALA A 519 28.98 31.71 -43.10
CA ALA A 519 29.85 32.89 -42.76
C ALA A 519 29.18 34.30 -42.68
N ASN A 520 29.70 35.43 -42.11
CA ASN A 520 30.72 35.84 -41.09
C ASN A 520 30.59 37.41 -40.90
N ASN A 521 31.21 38.23 -40.02
CA ASN A 521 32.16 38.16 -38.87
C ASN A 521 32.15 39.50 -38.05
N ASP A 522 32.76 39.53 -36.84
CA ASP A 522 33.55 40.63 -36.21
C ASP A 522 32.94 42.04 -35.91
N ASN A 523 33.38 42.85 -34.93
CA ASN A 523 34.27 42.74 -33.74
C ASN A 523 33.93 43.93 -32.77
N HIS A 524 34.54 44.27 -31.64
CA HIS A 524 35.75 43.90 -30.86
C HIS A 524 35.46 44.14 -29.35
N GLY A 525 36.33 43.67 -28.43
CA GLY A 525 36.28 44.10 -27.01
C GLY A 525 36.77 43.07 -25.99
N GLU A 526 38.10 42.87 -25.92
CA GLU A 526 38.85 42.21 -24.82
C GLU A 526 38.23 40.91 -24.23
N GLU A 527 38.33 39.85 -25.05
CA GLU A 527 38.75 38.48 -24.68
C GLU A 527 38.03 37.82 -23.48
N LYS A 528 37.00 36.97 -23.69
CA LYS A 528 36.98 35.65 -24.38
C LYS A 528 38.00 34.64 -23.81
N GLY A 529 37.62 33.37 -23.61
CA GLY A 529 36.31 32.75 -23.79
C GLY A 529 36.40 31.22 -23.76
N ASP A 530 35.25 30.54 -23.68
CA ASP A 530 35.18 29.10 -23.85
C ASP A 530 35.44 28.69 -25.31
N ASP A 531 36.37 27.76 -25.50
CA ASP A 531 36.45 26.90 -26.69
C ASP A 531 36.36 25.44 -26.20
N ILE A 532 35.24 24.75 -26.45
CA ILE A 532 35.02 23.95 -27.66
C ILE A 532 36.06 22.81 -27.73
N LEU A 533 35.78 21.60 -27.22
CA LEU A 533 34.76 20.60 -27.58
C LEU A 533 35.48 19.34 -28.11
N ASP A 534 34.70 18.40 -28.62
CA ASP A 534 35.03 17.57 -29.78
C ASP A 534 36.19 16.56 -29.68
N LYS A 535 35.82 15.28 -29.82
CA LYS A 535 36.65 14.15 -30.28
C LYS A 535 37.91 13.84 -29.45
N ALA A 536 38.24 14.62 -28.42
CA ALA A 536 39.46 14.48 -27.62
C ALA A 536 39.59 13.12 -26.92
N TYR A 537 38.51 12.60 -26.33
CA TYR A 537 38.53 11.33 -25.58
C TYR A 537 38.88 10.12 -26.48
N ILE A 538 38.34 10.08 -27.70
CA ILE A 538 38.56 8.98 -28.66
C ILE A 538 39.80 9.21 -29.54
N LYS A 539 40.21 10.47 -29.78
CA LYS A 539 41.34 10.80 -30.68
C LYS A 539 42.70 11.01 -30.00
N LYS A 540 42.78 11.22 -28.66
CA LYS A 540 44.09 11.22 -27.95
C LYS A 540 44.59 9.81 -27.58
N HIS A 541 43.70 8.84 -27.35
CA HIS A 541 44.11 7.46 -27.04
C HIS A 541 44.43 6.58 -28.26
N ALA A 542 44.18 7.06 -29.49
CA ALA A 542 44.70 6.43 -30.72
C ALA A 542 46.23 6.30 -30.72
N SER A 543 46.93 7.22 -30.05
CA SER A 543 48.39 7.15 -29.86
C SER A 543 48.83 6.12 -28.81
N ILE A 544 47.96 5.75 -27.86
CA ILE A 544 48.22 4.64 -26.92
C ILE A 544 48.05 3.30 -27.63
N PHE A 545 47.07 3.18 -28.54
CA PHE A 545 46.97 2.05 -29.49
C PHE A 545 48.20 1.88 -30.41
N GLN A 546 49.03 2.93 -30.57
CA GLN A 546 50.30 2.85 -31.31
C GLN A 546 51.53 2.69 -30.40
N LYS A 547 51.55 3.25 -29.18
CA LYS A 547 52.69 3.05 -28.26
C LYS A 547 52.67 1.72 -27.50
N PHE A 548 51.53 1.04 -27.39
CA PHE A 548 51.48 -0.38 -27.01
C PHE A 548 52.17 -1.30 -28.04
N LYS A 549 52.53 -0.81 -29.24
CA LYS A 549 53.37 -1.50 -30.23
C LYS A 549 54.87 -1.11 -30.20
N ALA A 550 55.30 -0.19 -29.32
CA ALA A 550 56.61 0.45 -29.44
C ALA A 550 57.42 0.60 -28.13
N VAL A 551 56.95 0.04 -27.00
CA VAL A 551 57.67 0.09 -25.70
C VAL A 551 58.04 -1.32 -25.20
N GLN A 552 57.98 -2.34 -26.07
CA GLN A 552 58.77 -3.55 -25.86
C GLN A 552 60.25 -3.23 -26.11
N HIS A 553 60.94 -2.87 -25.03
CA HIS A 553 62.35 -2.46 -24.96
C HIS A 553 62.64 -1.05 -25.55
N LYS A 554 63.59 -0.27 -25.02
CA LYS A 554 64.72 -0.63 -24.14
C LYS A 554 65.13 0.52 -23.20
N ASP A 555 65.85 0.21 -22.14
CA ASP A 555 66.36 1.13 -21.12
C ASP A 555 67.54 2.01 -21.59
N LYS A 556 67.58 3.30 -21.20
CA LYS A 556 68.73 3.99 -20.55
C LYS A 556 68.64 5.54 -20.50
N ILE A 557 68.33 6.06 -19.30
CA ILE A 557 69.04 7.07 -18.48
C ILE A 557 70.00 8.12 -19.15
N THR A 558 69.87 9.39 -18.69
CA THR A 558 70.81 10.57 -18.69
C THR A 558 71.17 11.38 -19.96
N GLU A 559 70.54 12.56 -20.06
CA GLU A 559 71.12 13.92 -19.86
C GLU A 559 72.11 14.65 -20.82
N TYR A 560 71.75 15.93 -21.05
CA TYR A 560 72.51 17.17 -21.30
C TYR A 560 73.24 17.52 -22.63
N THR A 561 72.90 18.73 -23.10
CA THR A 561 73.69 19.72 -23.88
C THR A 561 74.00 19.49 -25.37
N GLU A 562 74.36 20.59 -26.03
CA GLU A 562 74.52 20.75 -27.48
C GLU A 562 75.88 20.23 -27.99
N ARG A 563 75.88 19.46 -29.10
CA ARG A 563 76.52 19.82 -30.40
C ARG A 563 76.65 18.63 -31.39
N SER A 564 76.50 18.95 -32.68
CA SER A 564 77.13 18.34 -33.88
C SER A 564 76.95 16.84 -34.24
N ASP A 565 76.35 16.64 -35.43
CA ASP A 565 76.80 15.81 -36.58
C ASP A 565 76.47 14.28 -36.75
N GLU A 566 76.05 13.96 -37.99
CA GLU A 566 76.19 12.77 -38.87
C GLU A 566 75.71 11.30 -38.53
N GLU A 567 74.74 10.84 -39.37
CA GLU A 567 74.59 9.57 -40.14
C GLU A 567 74.57 8.09 -39.60
N GLU A 568 73.92 7.23 -40.43
CA GLU A 568 73.95 5.74 -40.60
C GLU A 568 73.24 4.74 -39.64
N ILE A 569 73.30 3.42 -39.99
CA ILE A 569 72.24 2.39 -39.75
C ILE A 569 72.77 1.04 -39.10
N PRO A 570 72.23 -0.18 -39.38
CA PRO A 570 71.31 -1.01 -38.56
C PRO A 570 71.92 -2.26 -37.84
N GLN A 571 71.14 -2.99 -37.00
CA GLN A 571 70.93 -4.48 -37.05
C GLN A 571 70.03 -5.08 -35.92
N LYS A 572 69.74 -6.41 -35.97
CA LYS A 572 68.77 -7.20 -35.14
C LYS A 572 69.44 -8.26 -34.23
N MET A 573 68.72 -8.74 -33.20
CA MET A 573 68.58 -10.19 -32.87
C MET A 573 67.49 -10.47 -31.79
N ASP A 574 66.97 -11.70 -31.74
CA ASP A 574 65.83 -12.15 -30.91
C ASP A 574 66.22 -12.98 -29.66
N LEU A 575 65.42 -12.90 -28.59
CA LEU A 575 65.30 -13.91 -27.51
C LEU A 575 63.89 -13.88 -26.87
N ALA A 576 63.41 -15.01 -26.34
CA ALA A 576 62.06 -15.16 -25.77
C ALA A 576 61.94 -14.76 -24.27
N PRO A 577 60.77 -14.30 -23.79
CA PRO A 577 60.61 -13.74 -22.45
C PRO A 577 60.30 -14.77 -21.33
N LEU A 578 60.58 -14.36 -20.09
CA LEU A 578 60.28 -15.06 -18.84
C LEU A 578 58.84 -14.77 -18.34
N PRO A 579 58.25 -15.64 -17.48
CA PRO A 579 56.92 -15.41 -16.91
C PRO A 579 56.90 -14.25 -15.90
N GLN A 580 55.84 -13.44 -15.94
CA GLN A 580 55.58 -12.35 -14.99
C GLN A 580 54.39 -12.68 -14.06
N PRO A 581 54.36 -12.14 -12.82
CA PRO A 581 53.26 -12.31 -11.87
C PRO A 581 52.01 -11.48 -12.26
N GLU A 582 50.85 -11.82 -11.69
CA GLU A 582 49.61 -11.10 -11.94
C GLU A 582 49.64 -9.64 -11.43
N LEU A 583 49.01 -8.75 -12.19
CA LEU A 583 48.86 -7.33 -11.86
C LEU A 583 47.69 -7.09 -10.90
N PRO A 584 47.76 -6.05 -10.03
CA PRO A 584 46.68 -5.73 -9.10
C PRO A 584 45.42 -5.26 -9.84
N ARG A 585 44.24 -5.58 -9.29
CA ARG A 585 42.94 -5.22 -9.86
C ARG A 585 42.35 -4.00 -9.13
N ASP A 586 41.92 -2.99 -9.88
CA ASP A 586 41.25 -1.80 -9.34
C ASP A 586 39.89 -2.13 -8.66
N GLU A 587 39.59 -1.47 -7.54
CA GLU A 587 38.39 -1.75 -6.74
C GLU A 587 37.16 -0.86 -7.06
N THR A 588 37.27 0.08 -8.01
CA THR A 588 36.32 1.20 -8.18
C THR A 588 34.97 0.86 -8.83
N LEU A 589 34.74 -0.39 -9.27
CA LEU A 589 33.45 -0.87 -9.79
C LEU A 589 32.66 -1.67 -8.74
N ARG A 590 32.06 -0.98 -7.75
CA ARG A 590 31.29 -1.60 -6.66
C ARG A 590 30.02 -0.87 -6.19
N SER A 591 29.47 0.08 -6.96
CA SER A 591 28.23 0.80 -6.57
C SER A 591 27.00 -0.11 -6.44
N THR A 592 26.75 -0.99 -7.41
CA THR A 592 25.68 -2.02 -7.32
C THR A 592 25.92 -3.07 -6.23
N LYS A 593 27.14 -3.18 -5.69
CA LYS A 593 27.44 -3.98 -4.49
C LYS A 593 27.18 -3.24 -3.17
N ALA A 594 26.84 -1.95 -3.17
CA ALA A 594 26.57 -1.20 -1.95
C ALA A 594 25.28 -1.64 -1.25
N HIS A 595 24.18 -1.85 -2.00
CA HIS A 595 22.91 -2.32 -1.42
C HIS A 595 22.88 -3.82 -1.09
N LEU A 596 23.76 -4.63 -1.68
CA LEU A 596 23.87 -6.06 -1.35
C LEU A 596 24.70 -6.34 -0.08
N LYS A 597 25.57 -5.40 0.34
CA LYS A 597 26.39 -5.50 1.57
C LYS A 597 25.60 -5.60 2.88
N THR A 598 24.30 -5.29 2.89
CA THR A 598 23.43 -5.52 4.06
C THR A 598 22.97 -6.99 4.16
N LEU A 599 23.21 -7.79 3.11
CA LEU A 599 22.71 -9.15 2.94
C LEU A 599 23.82 -10.17 2.59
N ASP A 600 25.07 -9.95 3.01
CA ASP A 600 26.19 -10.88 2.75
C ASP A 600 25.89 -12.35 3.14
N TRP A 601 25.01 -12.57 4.13
CA TRP A 601 24.55 -13.89 4.58
C TRP A 601 23.64 -14.64 3.58
N LEU A 602 23.07 -13.96 2.58
CA LEU A 602 22.37 -14.58 1.46
C LEU A 602 23.35 -15.16 0.41
N ALA A 603 24.63 -14.78 0.46
CA ALA A 603 25.67 -15.30 -0.43
C ALA A 603 26.29 -16.62 0.07
N GLU A 604 26.19 -16.94 1.36
CA GLU A 604 26.71 -18.18 1.97
C GLU A 604 25.62 -19.00 2.73
N PRO A 605 24.57 -19.49 2.03
CA PRO A 605 23.57 -20.37 2.64
C PRO A 605 24.12 -21.76 2.97
N VAL A 606 23.67 -22.33 4.10
CA VAL A 606 23.94 -23.72 4.50
C VAL A 606 22.96 -24.65 3.79
N TYR A 607 23.42 -25.31 2.73
CA TYR A 607 22.64 -26.34 2.03
C TYR A 607 22.57 -27.65 2.82
N ALA A 608 21.41 -28.31 2.79
CA ALA A 608 21.23 -29.66 3.31
C ALA A 608 20.32 -30.51 2.41
N LEU A 609 20.71 -31.75 2.14
CA LEU A 609 19.98 -32.65 1.24
C LEU A 609 18.63 -33.07 1.85
N PRO A 610 17.50 -33.01 1.13
CA PRO A 610 16.17 -33.34 1.67
C PRO A 610 16.04 -34.77 2.23
N GLU A 611 16.75 -35.73 1.63
CA GLU A 611 16.69 -37.17 1.95
C GLU A 611 17.40 -37.54 3.26
N LEU A 612 18.21 -36.62 3.81
CA LEU A 612 19.00 -36.88 5.02
C LEU A 612 18.09 -37.14 6.23
N THR A 613 18.24 -38.31 6.86
CA THR A 613 17.56 -38.67 8.11
C THR A 613 18.53 -39.26 9.13
N ALA A 614 18.34 -38.94 10.40
CA ALA A 614 19.19 -39.38 11.52
C ALA A 614 18.32 -39.82 12.71
N PRO A 615 18.72 -40.81 13.52
CA PRO A 615 17.95 -41.21 14.70
C PRO A 615 17.96 -40.09 15.75
N PHE A 616 16.84 -39.87 16.46
CA PHE A 616 16.78 -38.81 17.50
C PHE A 616 17.83 -38.99 18.62
N THR A 617 18.34 -40.22 18.82
CA THR A 617 19.38 -40.56 19.80
C THR A 617 20.77 -39.98 19.47
N GLU A 618 21.02 -39.47 18.26
CA GLU A 618 22.24 -38.71 17.94
C GLU A 618 22.26 -37.34 18.67
N PHE A 619 21.08 -36.79 18.97
CA PHE A 619 20.92 -35.49 19.59
C PHE A 619 20.79 -35.62 21.11
N SER A 620 21.68 -34.95 21.84
CA SER A 620 21.65 -34.93 23.31
C SER A 620 20.60 -33.94 23.84
N PHE A 621 19.33 -34.33 23.70
CA PHE A 621 18.15 -33.80 24.38
C PHE A 621 18.00 -34.40 25.80
N SER A 622 17.09 -33.86 26.62
CA SER A 622 16.73 -34.45 27.91
C SER A 622 15.98 -35.78 27.76
N HIS A 623 16.08 -36.66 28.77
CA HIS A 623 15.34 -37.93 28.79
C HIS A 623 13.83 -37.73 28.72
N THR A 624 13.28 -36.67 29.34
CA THR A 624 11.85 -36.34 29.27
C THR A 624 11.42 -36.04 27.84
N LEU A 625 12.17 -35.17 27.14
CA LEU A 625 11.86 -34.80 25.76
C LEU A 625 12.05 -35.98 24.79
N MET A 626 13.09 -36.79 24.96
CA MET A 626 13.29 -38.03 24.19
C MET A 626 12.15 -39.04 24.38
N ASN A 627 11.68 -39.24 25.61
CA ASN A 627 10.53 -40.11 25.89
C ASN A 627 9.25 -39.58 25.23
N ASN A 628 9.03 -38.25 25.25
CA ASN A 628 7.86 -37.64 24.60
C ASN A 628 7.91 -37.76 23.07
N ILE A 629 9.08 -37.50 22.44
CA ILE A 629 9.29 -37.68 20.99
C ILE A 629 9.03 -39.15 20.58
N SER A 630 9.55 -40.11 21.36
CA SER A 630 9.30 -41.54 21.13
C SER A 630 7.83 -41.94 21.35
N ALA A 631 7.13 -41.31 22.30
CA ALA A 631 5.70 -41.55 22.55
C ALA A 631 4.79 -40.97 21.46
N MET A 632 5.24 -39.95 20.73
CA MET A 632 4.60 -39.46 19.50
C MET A 632 4.91 -40.34 18.27
N GLY A 633 5.73 -41.39 18.40
CA GLY A 633 6.08 -42.32 17.33
C GLY A 633 7.23 -41.86 16.42
N PHE A 634 7.88 -40.74 16.70
CA PHE A 634 8.96 -40.21 15.85
C PHE A 634 10.29 -40.94 16.13
N THR A 635 10.77 -41.70 15.14
CA THR A 635 12.00 -42.52 15.25
C THR A 635 13.24 -41.87 14.63
N LYS A 636 13.06 -41.06 13.58
CA LYS A 636 14.13 -40.35 12.85
C LYS A 636 13.77 -38.87 12.65
N ALA A 637 14.77 -38.01 12.79
CA ALA A 637 14.72 -36.60 12.44
C ALA A 637 14.97 -36.40 10.94
N PHE A 638 14.28 -35.42 10.34
CA PHE A 638 14.45 -34.99 8.94
C PHE A 638 15.58 -33.96 8.79
N SER A 639 16.11 -33.80 7.57
CA SER A 639 17.18 -32.85 7.21
C SER A 639 17.08 -31.47 7.87
N VAL A 640 15.91 -30.82 7.80
CA VAL A 640 15.63 -29.52 8.46
C VAL A 640 15.91 -29.57 9.97
N GLN A 641 15.40 -30.62 10.63
CA GLN A 641 15.53 -30.83 12.07
C GLN A 641 16.99 -31.10 12.43
N ILE A 642 17.70 -31.93 11.66
CA ILE A 642 19.12 -32.23 11.86
C ILE A 642 19.96 -30.94 11.86
N SER A 643 19.77 -30.08 10.85
CA SER A 643 20.49 -28.81 10.72
C SER A 643 20.15 -27.84 11.86
N VAL A 644 18.86 -27.62 12.12
CA VAL A 644 18.41 -26.71 13.19
C VAL A 644 18.81 -27.21 14.58
N PHE A 645 18.76 -28.51 14.86
CA PHE A 645 19.21 -29.09 16.14
C PHE A 645 20.73 -28.95 16.34
N LYS A 646 21.54 -29.20 15.30
CA LYS A 646 23.00 -29.05 15.37
C LYS A 646 23.44 -27.60 15.59
N MET A 647 22.64 -26.63 15.17
CA MET A 647 22.86 -25.21 15.48
C MET A 647 22.32 -24.83 16.87
N LEU A 648 21.03 -25.08 17.15
CA LEU A 648 20.38 -24.59 18.37
C LEU A 648 20.77 -25.35 19.64
N LEU A 649 20.95 -26.67 19.64
CA LEU A 649 21.27 -27.40 20.87
C LEU A 649 22.68 -27.06 21.38
N ASP A 650 23.60 -26.82 20.46
CA ASP A 650 24.96 -26.37 20.74
C ASP A 650 24.97 -24.94 21.31
N ASP A 651 24.16 -24.04 20.74
CA ASP A 651 23.94 -22.70 21.27
C ASP A 651 23.27 -22.79 22.67
N ILE A 652 22.24 -23.62 22.87
CA ILE A 652 21.51 -23.77 24.15
C ILE A 652 22.40 -24.32 25.27
N LYS A 653 23.27 -25.29 24.98
CA LYS A 653 24.19 -25.88 25.97
C LYS A 653 25.27 -24.90 26.43
N ARG A 654 25.86 -24.12 25.50
CA ARG A 654 26.92 -23.14 25.81
C ARG A 654 26.40 -21.90 26.52
N ASN A 655 25.18 -21.44 26.19
CA ASN A 655 24.51 -20.29 26.81
C ASN A 655 24.14 -20.46 28.31
N ARG A 656 24.66 -21.48 29.01
CA ARG A 656 24.53 -21.62 30.46
C ARG A 656 25.49 -20.74 31.26
N LEU A 657 26.58 -20.25 30.66
CA LEU A 657 27.60 -19.43 31.35
C LEU A 657 28.12 -18.21 30.56
N CYS A 658 28.02 -18.18 29.22
CA CYS A 658 28.32 -16.99 28.41
C CYS A 658 27.21 -16.75 27.37
N PRO A 659 26.59 -15.56 27.31
CA PRO A 659 25.48 -15.27 26.39
C PRO A 659 25.96 -14.80 25.00
N ASP A 660 26.84 -15.58 24.35
CA ASP A 660 27.32 -15.27 23.00
C ASP A 660 26.18 -15.40 21.98
N PHE A 661 25.60 -14.26 21.58
CA PHE A 661 24.54 -14.24 20.57
C PHE A 661 25.09 -14.61 19.18
N ARG A 662 24.84 -15.85 18.77
CA ARG A 662 25.30 -16.44 17.50
C ARG A 662 24.39 -16.21 16.30
N GLY A 663 23.38 -15.36 16.44
CA GLY A 663 22.57 -14.89 15.34
C GLY A 663 21.24 -15.61 15.13
N ASP A 664 20.35 -14.89 14.45
CA ASP A 664 19.05 -15.38 13.98
C ASP A 664 19.21 -16.52 12.97
N ILE A 665 18.14 -17.28 12.74
CA ILE A 665 18.14 -18.41 11.79
C ILE A 665 16.96 -18.25 10.82
N LEU A 666 17.25 -18.32 9.52
CA LEU A 666 16.25 -18.41 8.46
C LEU A 666 16.32 -19.80 7.84
N VAL A 667 15.16 -20.42 7.61
CA VAL A 667 15.04 -21.80 7.14
C VAL A 667 14.08 -21.83 5.96
N ASN A 668 14.62 -22.09 4.77
CA ASN A 668 13.84 -22.40 3.59
C ASN A 668 13.74 -23.91 3.40
N ALA A 669 12.54 -24.45 3.55
CA ALA A 669 12.25 -25.86 3.33
C ALA A 669 10.76 -26.10 3.05
N SER A 670 10.47 -27.12 2.24
CA SER A 670 9.10 -27.45 1.79
C SER A 670 8.11 -27.70 2.94
N THR A 671 6.82 -27.59 2.67
CA THR A 671 5.78 -28.00 3.64
C THR A 671 5.79 -29.52 3.84
N GLY A 672 5.62 -29.99 5.08
CA GLY A 672 5.72 -31.42 5.41
C GLY A 672 7.14 -31.94 5.69
N SER A 673 8.17 -31.08 5.64
CA SER A 673 9.57 -31.39 6.01
C SER A 673 9.85 -31.42 7.54
N GLY A 674 8.79 -31.38 8.37
CA GLY A 674 8.91 -31.47 9.82
C GLY A 674 9.33 -30.17 10.55
N LYS A 675 9.16 -29.00 9.91
CA LYS A 675 9.58 -27.67 10.44
C LYS A 675 9.12 -27.39 11.87
N THR A 676 7.88 -27.72 12.23
CA THR A 676 7.32 -27.50 13.58
C THR A 676 8.15 -28.15 14.69
N LEU A 677 8.55 -29.42 14.53
CA LEU A 677 9.38 -30.11 15.51
C LEU A 677 10.81 -29.54 15.56
N ALA A 678 11.29 -28.95 14.46
CA ALA A 678 12.62 -28.33 14.38
C ALA A 678 12.76 -27.13 15.34
N TYR A 679 11.71 -26.32 15.53
CA TYR A 679 11.71 -25.25 16.55
C TYR A 679 11.12 -25.67 17.90
N CYS A 680 10.06 -26.48 17.93
CA CYS A 680 9.41 -26.85 19.20
C CYS A 680 10.33 -27.62 20.16
N ALA A 681 11.12 -28.59 19.67
CA ALA A 681 11.97 -29.40 20.54
C ALA A 681 13.13 -28.59 21.19
N PRO A 682 13.92 -27.77 20.46
CA PRO A 682 14.93 -26.89 21.07
C PRO A 682 14.34 -25.84 22.01
N ILE A 683 13.16 -25.28 21.73
CA ILE A 683 12.50 -24.33 22.63
C ILE A 683 12.12 -25.02 23.95
N ILE A 684 11.56 -26.22 23.93
CA ILE A 684 11.22 -26.96 25.15
C ILE A 684 12.48 -27.38 25.91
N GLU A 685 13.52 -27.89 25.22
CA GLU A 685 14.82 -28.21 25.82
C GLU A 685 15.46 -26.99 26.52
N ALA A 686 15.33 -25.80 25.94
CA ALA A 686 15.84 -24.55 26.47
C ALA A 686 15.02 -23.95 27.62
N LEU A 687 13.73 -24.31 27.76
CA LEU A 687 12.81 -23.72 28.73
C LEU A 687 12.40 -24.67 29.88
N GLN A 688 12.56 -25.99 29.73
CA GLN A 688 12.17 -26.99 30.75
C GLN A 688 12.75 -26.73 32.16
N THR A 689 13.89 -26.04 32.26
CA THR A 689 14.56 -25.68 33.52
C THR A 689 14.12 -24.32 34.11
N ARG A 690 13.02 -23.72 33.63
CA ARG A 690 12.60 -22.37 34.05
C ARG A 690 12.10 -22.33 35.50
N ILE A 691 12.66 -21.43 36.30
CA ILE A 691 12.31 -21.23 37.72
C ILE A 691 10.96 -20.49 37.87
N VAL A 692 10.79 -19.38 37.15
CA VAL A 692 9.61 -18.49 37.23
C VAL A 692 8.88 -18.47 35.89
N ALA A 693 7.54 -18.54 35.87
CA ALA A 693 6.75 -18.42 34.65
C ALA A 693 6.82 -16.99 34.08
N ARG A 694 7.23 -16.85 32.82
CA ARG A 694 7.33 -15.58 32.07
C ARG A 694 7.36 -15.87 30.57
N VAL A 695 6.79 -14.99 29.74
CA VAL A 695 6.79 -15.12 28.28
C VAL A 695 8.22 -15.13 27.75
N ARG A 696 8.65 -16.29 27.23
CA ARG A 696 10.02 -16.52 26.73
C ARG A 696 10.06 -16.97 25.27
N ALA A 697 8.99 -17.58 24.78
CA ALA A 697 8.83 -17.92 23.37
C ALA A 697 7.48 -17.41 22.84
N VAL A 698 7.52 -16.77 21.67
CA VAL A 698 6.35 -16.40 20.86
C VAL A 698 6.47 -17.10 19.52
N ILE A 699 5.39 -17.77 19.09
CA ILE A 699 5.31 -18.45 17.80
C ILE A 699 4.16 -17.85 17.00
N LEU A 700 4.52 -17.19 15.89
CA LEU A 700 3.59 -16.57 14.95
C LEU A 700 3.29 -17.50 13.78
N VAL A 701 2.00 -17.66 13.48
CA VAL A 701 1.48 -18.51 12.40
C VAL A 701 0.32 -17.79 11.68
N PRO A 702 0.11 -17.98 10.36
CA PRO A 702 -0.92 -17.25 9.60
C PRO A 702 -2.37 -17.70 9.81
N THR A 703 -2.64 -18.83 10.49
CA THR A 703 -4.01 -19.38 10.56
C THR A 703 -4.36 -20.02 11.91
N LYS A 704 -5.64 -19.93 12.31
CA LYS A 704 -6.17 -20.57 13.53
C LYS A 704 -5.94 -22.10 13.60
N PRO A 705 -6.13 -22.89 12.53
CA PRO A 705 -5.84 -24.33 12.57
C PRO A 705 -4.37 -24.63 12.90
N LEU A 706 -3.45 -23.84 12.33
CA LEU A 706 -2.02 -23.98 12.59
C LEU A 706 -1.65 -23.58 14.03
N ILE A 707 -2.35 -22.61 14.65
CA ILE A 707 -2.22 -22.36 16.11
C ILE A 707 -2.54 -23.64 16.88
N GLN A 708 -3.65 -24.31 16.59
CA GLN A 708 -4.09 -25.52 17.30
C GLN A 708 -3.09 -26.67 17.10
N GLN A 709 -2.62 -26.89 15.87
CA GLN A 709 -1.61 -27.91 15.54
C GLN A 709 -0.29 -27.70 16.29
N VAL A 710 0.26 -26.48 16.25
CA VAL A 710 1.52 -26.14 16.93
C VAL A 710 1.35 -26.20 18.45
N THR A 711 0.23 -25.72 18.99
CA THR A 711 -0.08 -25.76 20.43
C THR A 711 -0.18 -27.20 20.93
N GLN A 712 -0.88 -28.09 20.21
CA GLN A 712 -0.95 -29.51 20.55
C GLN A 712 0.45 -30.15 20.53
N THR A 713 1.23 -29.88 19.48
CA THR A 713 2.61 -30.39 19.37
C THR A 713 3.49 -29.97 20.55
N LEU A 714 3.41 -28.70 20.97
CA LEU A 714 4.12 -28.19 22.15
C LEU A 714 3.65 -28.84 23.46
N ILE A 715 2.33 -29.02 23.64
CA ILE A 715 1.77 -29.66 24.83
C ILE A 715 2.25 -31.12 24.92
N GLU A 716 2.32 -31.83 23.80
CA GLU A 716 2.76 -33.22 23.78
C GLU A 716 4.25 -33.40 24.02
N LEU A 717 5.09 -32.56 23.41
CA LEU A 717 6.53 -32.53 23.69
C LEU A 717 6.83 -32.02 25.11
N GLY A 718 5.97 -31.17 25.67
CA GLY A 718 6.09 -30.58 27.00
C GLY A 718 5.56 -31.44 28.15
N LYS A 719 4.99 -32.63 27.89
CA LYS A 719 4.49 -33.56 28.92
C LYS A 719 5.56 -33.82 29.99
N GLY A 720 5.21 -33.62 31.26
CA GLY A 720 6.16 -33.77 32.39
C GLY A 720 7.08 -32.57 32.66
N THR A 721 6.99 -31.49 31.89
CA THR A 721 7.65 -30.20 32.19
C THR A 721 6.66 -29.23 32.87
N PRO A 722 7.14 -28.20 33.60
CA PRO A 722 6.26 -27.21 34.23
C PRO A 722 5.83 -26.07 33.27
N LEU A 723 6.01 -26.22 31.95
CA LEU A 723 5.82 -25.14 30.98
C LEU A 723 4.33 -24.81 30.78
N ASN A 724 3.99 -23.53 30.90
CA ASN A 724 2.65 -23.03 30.58
C ASN A 724 2.58 -22.59 29.10
N ILE A 725 1.76 -23.25 28.30
CA ILE A 725 1.62 -23.01 26.85
C ILE A 725 0.21 -22.47 26.60
N VAL A 726 0.10 -21.30 25.94
CA VAL A 726 -1.18 -20.64 25.66
C VAL A 726 -1.31 -20.28 24.18
N SER A 727 -2.37 -20.79 23.56
CA SER A 727 -2.88 -20.29 22.28
C SER A 727 -3.72 -19.03 22.49
N LEU A 728 -3.46 -17.97 21.71
CA LEU A 728 -4.30 -16.77 21.66
C LEU A 728 -5.04 -16.70 20.33
N SER A 729 -6.38 -16.62 20.37
CA SER A 729 -7.23 -16.67 19.18
C SER A 729 -8.44 -15.75 19.29
N SER A 730 -9.01 -15.33 18.16
CA SER A 730 -10.20 -14.46 18.14
C SER A 730 -11.51 -15.15 18.58
N ASP A 731 -11.42 -16.27 19.31
CA ASP A 731 -12.55 -17.10 19.73
C ASP A 731 -13.08 -16.68 21.12
N MET A 732 -12.32 -15.85 21.84
CA MET A 732 -12.70 -15.17 23.09
C MET A 732 -12.51 -13.65 22.95
N SER A 733 -13.02 -12.86 23.91
CA SER A 733 -12.73 -11.41 23.92
C SER A 733 -11.29 -11.16 24.41
N ILE A 734 -10.66 -10.08 23.91
CA ILE A 734 -9.28 -9.68 24.32
C ILE A 734 -9.20 -9.49 25.85
N LYS A 735 -10.29 -9.01 26.47
CA LYS A 735 -10.36 -8.80 27.92
C LYS A 735 -10.38 -10.13 28.69
N ASP A 736 -11.13 -11.11 28.20
CA ASP A 736 -11.20 -12.44 28.84
C ASP A 736 -9.89 -13.23 28.66
N GLU A 737 -9.25 -13.12 27.49
CA GLU A 737 -7.90 -13.66 27.29
C GLU A 737 -6.86 -12.93 28.14
N GLY A 738 -6.91 -11.60 28.28
CA GLY A 738 -6.05 -10.84 29.19
C GLY A 738 -6.21 -11.26 30.66
N ILE A 739 -7.45 -11.47 31.12
CA ILE A 739 -7.74 -12.00 32.46
C ILE A 739 -7.24 -13.44 32.64
N LYS A 740 -7.20 -14.24 31.58
CA LYS A 740 -6.66 -15.61 31.58
C LYS A 740 -5.12 -15.60 31.64
N ILE A 741 -4.47 -14.75 30.85
CA ILE A 741 -3.01 -14.52 30.84
C ILE A 741 -2.53 -14.02 32.21
N SER A 742 -3.19 -13.01 32.78
CA SER A 742 -2.79 -12.42 34.06
C SER A 742 -2.99 -13.37 35.25
N LYS A 743 -3.96 -14.30 35.18
CA LYS A 743 -4.15 -15.36 36.18
C LYS A 743 -3.15 -16.50 36.07
N ASN A 744 -2.65 -16.81 34.87
CA ASN A 744 -1.72 -17.90 34.62
C ASN A 744 -0.74 -17.53 33.51
N ILE A 745 0.37 -16.88 33.89
CA ILE A 745 1.36 -16.29 32.99
C ILE A 745 1.96 -17.37 32.07
N PRO A 746 1.87 -17.25 30.74
CA PRO A 746 2.45 -18.21 29.81
C PRO A 746 3.97 -18.14 29.75
N ASP A 747 4.61 -19.30 29.55
CA ASP A 747 6.02 -19.40 29.13
C ASP A 747 6.15 -19.35 27.60
N ILE A 748 5.18 -19.95 26.89
CA ILE A 748 5.11 -20.01 25.43
C ILE A 748 3.73 -19.52 24.95
N ILE A 749 3.73 -18.59 23.99
CA ILE A 749 2.53 -18.08 23.31
C ILE A 749 2.52 -18.53 21.84
N VAL A 750 1.37 -19.00 21.35
CA VAL A 750 1.13 -19.29 19.93
C VAL A 750 -0.05 -18.43 19.43
N SER A 751 0.13 -17.66 18.36
CA SER A 751 -0.92 -16.73 17.87
C SER A 751 -0.77 -16.35 16.38
N THR A 752 -1.78 -15.68 15.83
CA THR A 752 -1.61 -14.87 14.60
C THR A 752 -1.03 -13.49 14.96
N PRO A 753 -0.29 -12.81 14.07
CA PRO A 753 0.34 -11.54 14.42
C PRO A 753 -0.64 -10.44 14.85
N GLY A 754 -1.75 -10.26 14.13
CA GLY A 754 -2.74 -9.23 14.49
C GLY A 754 -3.36 -9.45 15.88
N ARG A 755 -3.60 -10.70 16.29
CA ARG A 755 -4.09 -11.00 17.65
C ARG A 755 -3.01 -10.78 18.71
N LEU A 756 -1.74 -11.01 18.39
CA LEU A 756 -0.66 -10.65 19.29
C LEU A 756 -0.50 -9.12 19.42
N VAL A 757 -0.68 -8.38 18.32
CA VAL A 757 -0.70 -6.90 18.30
C VAL A 757 -1.86 -6.36 19.14
N ASP A 758 -3.08 -6.91 19.02
CA ASP A 758 -4.20 -6.58 19.93
C ASP A 758 -3.77 -6.69 21.40
N HIS A 759 -3.08 -7.78 21.76
CA HIS A 759 -2.66 -8.04 23.14
C HIS A 759 -1.52 -7.14 23.64
N LEU A 760 -0.65 -6.68 22.74
CA LEU A 760 0.41 -5.69 23.04
C LEU A 760 -0.17 -4.28 23.20
N LEU A 761 -1.05 -3.85 22.29
CA LEU A 761 -1.70 -2.54 22.34
C LEU A 761 -2.63 -2.37 23.55
N ASN A 762 -3.14 -3.48 24.11
CA ASN A 762 -3.91 -3.50 25.36
C ASN A 762 -3.04 -3.83 26.61
N GLU A 763 -1.70 -3.73 26.51
CA GLU A 763 -0.71 -3.96 27.58
C GLU A 763 -0.85 -5.30 28.35
N SER A 764 -1.51 -6.29 27.75
CA SER A 764 -1.89 -7.55 28.40
C SER A 764 -0.82 -8.65 28.29
N VAL A 765 0.22 -8.42 27.49
CA VAL A 765 1.40 -9.28 27.28
C VAL A 765 2.63 -8.39 27.23
N THR A 766 3.73 -8.79 27.89
CA THR A 766 5.01 -8.06 27.88
C THR A 766 6.15 -8.94 27.37
N PHE A 767 7.18 -8.33 26.78
CA PHE A 767 8.31 -9.04 26.15
C PHE A 767 9.65 -8.91 26.90
N GLU A 768 9.64 -8.43 28.15
CA GLU A 768 10.83 -8.29 29.04
C GLU A 768 11.73 -9.54 29.06
N ALA A 769 11.15 -10.74 28.97
CA ALA A 769 11.87 -12.02 29.03
C ALA A 769 11.95 -12.78 27.69
N LEU A 770 11.60 -12.15 26.56
CA LEU A 770 11.45 -12.84 25.28
C LEU A 770 12.79 -13.32 24.69
N ARG A 771 13.04 -14.62 24.78
CA ARG A 771 14.25 -15.28 24.27
C ARG A 771 14.11 -15.77 22.83
N PHE A 772 12.93 -16.24 22.43
CA PHE A 772 12.67 -16.81 21.10
C PHE A 772 11.46 -16.15 20.43
N LEU A 773 11.63 -15.74 19.19
CA LEU A 773 10.54 -15.37 18.29
C LEU A 773 10.56 -16.30 17.08
N VAL A 774 9.51 -17.09 16.89
CA VAL A 774 9.33 -17.94 15.70
C VAL A 774 8.31 -17.31 14.77
N ILE A 775 8.59 -17.33 13.48
CA ILE A 775 7.68 -16.91 12.40
C ILE A 775 7.59 -18.06 11.40
N ASP A 776 6.46 -18.75 11.34
CA ASP A 776 6.23 -19.92 10.48
C ASP A 776 5.22 -19.59 9.36
N GLU A 777 5.38 -20.18 8.17
CA GLU A 777 4.81 -19.68 6.89
C GLU A 777 5.09 -18.15 6.72
N ALA A 778 6.35 -17.75 6.94
CA ALA A 778 6.76 -16.34 7.00
C ALA A 778 6.54 -15.54 5.70
N ASP A 779 6.65 -16.21 4.55
CA ASP A 779 6.29 -15.70 3.23
C ASP A 779 4.86 -15.14 3.20
N ARG A 780 3.91 -15.86 3.79
CA ARG A 780 2.53 -15.43 3.90
C ARG A 780 2.37 -14.31 4.92
N LEU A 781 3.03 -14.41 6.07
CA LEU A 781 2.93 -13.40 7.13
C LEU A 781 3.53 -12.04 6.74
N LEU A 782 4.53 -12.00 5.86
CA LEU A 782 5.16 -10.76 5.39
C LEU A 782 4.46 -10.14 4.16
N ASN A 783 3.79 -10.94 3.33
CA ASN A 783 2.91 -10.40 2.27
C ASN A 783 1.53 -9.98 2.82
N GLN A 784 1.11 -10.50 3.98
CA GLN A 784 -0.05 -9.99 4.72
C GLN A 784 0.36 -8.77 5.57
N SER A 785 0.34 -7.57 4.97
CA SER A 785 0.63 -6.25 5.57
C SER A 785 -0.38 -5.79 6.64
N PHE A 786 -0.98 -6.73 7.38
CA PHE A 786 -2.03 -6.48 8.36
C PHE A 786 -1.48 -5.70 9.57
N GLN A 787 -2.04 -4.50 9.83
CA GLN A 787 -1.78 -3.67 11.01
C GLN A 787 -0.30 -3.27 11.26
N ASN A 788 0.57 -3.29 10.24
CA ASN A 788 2.04 -3.11 10.39
C ASN A 788 2.63 -3.97 11.54
N TRP A 789 2.15 -5.22 11.66
CA TRP A 789 2.43 -6.06 12.82
C TRP A 789 3.93 -6.25 13.11
N SER A 790 4.76 -6.26 12.06
CA SER A 790 6.22 -6.37 12.13
C SER A 790 6.84 -5.21 12.91
N GLU A 791 6.46 -3.98 12.59
CA GLU A 791 6.96 -2.76 13.23
C GLU A 791 6.55 -2.67 14.70
N ILE A 792 5.28 -2.95 15.00
CA ILE A 792 4.75 -2.92 16.38
C ILE A 792 5.43 -4.00 17.23
N LEU A 793 5.59 -5.21 16.70
CA LEU A 793 6.25 -6.33 17.39
C LEU A 793 7.74 -6.01 17.66
N ILE A 794 8.47 -5.54 16.65
CA ILE A 794 9.89 -5.22 16.78
C ILE A 794 10.09 -4.02 17.73
N LYS A 795 9.23 -3.00 17.65
CA LYS A 795 9.23 -1.87 18.60
C LYS A 795 9.00 -2.34 20.04
N ALA A 796 8.00 -3.21 20.29
CA ALA A 796 7.77 -3.77 21.63
C ALA A 796 8.98 -4.60 22.14
N ILE A 797 9.71 -5.27 21.24
CA ILE A 797 10.94 -5.99 21.56
C ILE A 797 12.13 -5.05 21.82
N GLU A 798 12.16 -3.86 21.21
CA GLU A 798 13.23 -2.86 21.37
C GLU A 798 13.00 -1.92 22.57
N ASP A 799 11.75 -1.50 22.83
CA ASP A 799 11.40 -0.62 23.94
C ASP A 799 11.74 -1.23 25.30
N HIS A 800 11.62 -2.55 25.45
CA HIS A 800 12.04 -3.31 26.64
C HIS A 800 13.55 -3.57 26.73
N LYS A 801 14.35 -3.30 25.69
CA LYS A 801 15.82 -3.50 25.66
C LYS A 801 16.64 -2.24 25.90
N LYS A 802 16.00 -1.16 26.34
CA LYS A 802 16.67 0.10 26.69
C LYS A 802 17.54 -0.14 27.93
N PRO A 803 18.87 0.07 27.86
CA PRO A 803 19.76 -0.31 28.95
C PRO A 803 19.47 0.53 30.20
N SER A 804 18.94 -0.13 31.23
CA SER A 804 18.88 0.44 32.57
C SER A 804 20.31 0.76 33.03
N ARG A 805 20.53 1.92 33.65
CA ARG A 805 21.87 2.44 34.02
C ARG A 805 22.62 1.59 35.07
N ASN A 806 22.05 0.46 35.48
CA ASN A 806 22.62 -0.45 36.47
C ASN A 806 23.56 -1.45 35.79
N VAL A 807 24.83 -1.47 36.22
CA VAL A 807 25.86 -2.39 35.69
C VAL A 807 25.48 -3.87 35.85
N GLY A 808 24.58 -4.21 36.78
CA GLY A 808 24.03 -5.57 36.92
C GLY A 808 23.21 -6.07 35.71
N ASN A 809 22.69 -5.19 34.86
CA ASN A 809 21.86 -5.53 33.70
C ASN A 809 22.67 -5.78 32.40
N CYS A 810 24.01 -5.75 32.43
CA CYS A 810 24.82 -5.91 31.21
C CYS A 810 24.83 -7.33 30.58
N TRP A 811 23.96 -8.24 31.03
CA TRP A 811 23.89 -9.65 30.62
C TRP A 811 22.50 -10.06 30.10
N GLU A 812 21.78 -9.15 29.47
CA GLU A 812 20.46 -9.43 28.86
C GLU A 812 20.61 -10.23 27.55
N LEU A 813 20.02 -11.44 27.53
CA LEU A 813 20.02 -12.34 26.37
C LEU A 813 19.20 -11.76 25.22
N GLN A 814 19.85 -11.49 24.08
CA GLN A 814 19.15 -11.02 22.88
C GLN A 814 18.17 -12.10 22.35
N THR A 815 16.94 -11.65 22.06
CA THR A 815 15.89 -12.46 21.42
C THR A 815 16.38 -13.03 20.08
N GLN A 816 16.42 -14.35 19.96
CA GLN A 816 16.74 -15.06 18.73
C GLN A 816 15.49 -15.24 17.88
N LYS A 817 15.57 -14.83 16.62
CA LYS A 817 14.49 -14.92 15.62
C LYS A 817 14.72 -16.18 14.78
N LEU A 818 13.66 -16.98 14.62
CA LEU A 818 13.67 -18.23 13.86
C LEU A 818 12.56 -18.13 12.80
N VAL A 819 12.95 -18.00 11.53
CA VAL A 819 12.01 -17.73 10.42
C VAL A 819 11.95 -18.92 9.50
N PHE A 820 10.76 -19.50 9.34
CA PHE A 820 10.49 -20.69 8.55
C PHE A 820 9.56 -20.35 7.38
N SER A 821 9.98 -20.72 6.17
CA SER A 821 9.22 -20.51 4.93
C SER A 821 9.41 -21.72 4.00
N ALA A 822 8.60 -21.81 2.94
CA ALA A 822 8.84 -22.69 1.78
C ALA A 822 9.26 -21.91 0.51
N THR A 823 9.16 -20.58 0.53
CA THR A 823 9.42 -19.67 -0.58
C THR A 823 10.05 -18.38 -0.04
N LEU A 824 11.38 -18.39 0.18
CA LEU A 824 12.05 -17.22 0.76
C LEU A 824 12.11 -16.08 -0.28
N THR A 825 11.44 -14.97 0.02
CA THR A 825 11.41 -13.77 -0.82
C THR A 825 12.78 -13.09 -0.87
N THR A 826 13.22 -12.70 -2.07
CA THR A 826 14.42 -11.85 -2.26
C THR A 826 14.17 -10.37 -1.95
N ASP A 827 12.92 -9.99 -1.68
CA ASP A 827 12.47 -8.67 -1.24
C ASP A 827 13.15 -8.26 0.08
N ALA A 828 14.22 -7.49 -0.06
CA ALA A 828 14.99 -6.94 1.05
C ALA A 828 14.16 -5.98 1.92
N GLY A 829 13.15 -5.31 1.36
CA GLY A 829 12.26 -4.40 2.08
C GLY A 829 11.47 -5.15 3.15
N LYS A 830 10.72 -6.18 2.74
CA LYS A 830 9.91 -7.01 3.66
C LYS A 830 10.74 -7.72 4.72
N LEU A 831 11.94 -8.20 4.37
CA LEU A 831 12.84 -8.84 5.35
C LEU A 831 13.52 -7.83 6.28
N SER A 832 13.80 -6.59 5.84
CA SER A 832 14.46 -5.57 6.66
C SER A 832 13.63 -5.13 7.87
N GLN A 833 12.30 -5.13 7.76
CA GLN A 833 11.38 -4.80 8.87
C GLN A 833 11.61 -5.65 10.11
N LEU A 834 12.02 -6.92 9.92
CA LEU A 834 12.30 -7.85 11.02
C LEU A 834 13.65 -7.60 11.71
N LYS A 835 14.51 -6.69 11.19
CA LYS A 835 15.81 -6.27 11.76
C LYS A 835 16.69 -7.44 12.23
N PHE A 836 17.06 -8.34 11.33
CA PHE A 836 17.87 -9.51 11.68
C PHE A 836 19.27 -9.16 12.19
N VAL A 837 19.77 -9.94 13.15
CA VAL A 837 21.13 -9.79 13.71
C VAL A 837 21.92 -11.08 13.47
N LYS A 838 23.02 -10.96 12.72
CA LYS A 838 23.86 -12.10 12.25
C LYS A 838 23.03 -13.30 11.71
N PRO A 839 22.03 -13.08 10.84
CA PRO A 839 21.20 -14.17 10.32
C PRO A 839 22.02 -15.28 9.64
N ARG A 840 21.59 -16.53 9.86
CA ARG A 840 22.15 -17.74 9.26
C ARG A 840 21.08 -18.42 8.41
N LEU A 841 21.28 -18.53 7.10
CA LEU A 841 20.31 -19.13 6.17
C LEU A 841 20.58 -20.63 5.98
N ILE A 842 19.55 -21.45 6.16
CA ILE A 842 19.52 -22.89 5.85
C ILE A 842 18.60 -23.11 4.66
N VAL A 843 19.07 -23.83 3.64
CA VAL A 843 18.28 -24.19 2.44
C VAL A 843 18.23 -25.70 2.27
N VAL A 844 17.03 -26.29 2.30
CA VAL A 844 16.83 -27.73 2.09
C VAL A 844 16.32 -27.98 0.69
N ASN A 845 17.26 -28.18 -0.25
CA ASN A 845 17.01 -28.41 -1.67
C ASN A 845 18.12 -29.32 -2.26
N SER A 846 17.86 -29.94 -3.40
CA SER A 846 18.76 -30.91 -4.07
C SER A 846 19.65 -30.29 -5.15
N LYS A 847 19.63 -28.96 -5.35
CA LYS A 847 20.42 -28.27 -6.38
C LYS A 847 20.93 -26.89 -5.90
N GLU A 848 22.13 -26.55 -6.35
CA GLU A 848 22.80 -25.23 -6.14
C GLU A 848 22.33 -24.17 -7.16
N GLN A 849 21.04 -24.12 -7.50
CA GLN A 849 20.52 -23.13 -8.45
C GLN A 849 20.04 -21.86 -7.71
N LEU A 850 20.85 -20.80 -7.80
CA LEU A 850 20.47 -19.44 -7.41
C LEU A 850 19.60 -18.81 -8.51
N VAL A 851 18.27 -18.81 -8.29
CA VAL A 851 17.28 -18.10 -9.09
C VAL A 851 16.47 -17.19 -8.16
N ASN A 852 15.88 -16.12 -8.69
CA ASN A 852 15.08 -15.18 -7.91
C ASN A 852 13.86 -15.89 -7.28
N GLU A 853 13.64 -15.64 -5.98
CA GLU A 853 12.76 -16.41 -5.09
C GLU A 853 13.11 -17.90 -4.96
N MET A 854 13.55 -18.30 -3.76
CA MET A 854 13.97 -19.68 -3.52
C MET A 854 12.75 -20.57 -3.22
N PHE A 855 12.11 -21.11 -4.25
CA PHE A 855 11.03 -22.10 -4.10
C PHE A 855 11.56 -23.47 -3.62
N SER A 856 10.81 -24.16 -2.75
CA SER A 856 11.16 -25.51 -2.29
C SER A 856 9.97 -26.48 -2.28
N VAL A 857 10.05 -27.50 -3.13
CA VAL A 857 9.07 -28.61 -3.26
C VAL A 857 9.69 -29.94 -2.77
N PRO A 858 8.89 -30.93 -2.31
CA PRO A 858 9.42 -32.24 -1.94
C PRO A 858 10.06 -32.97 -3.12
N SER A 859 11.18 -33.68 -2.89
CA SER A 859 11.87 -34.46 -3.95
C SER A 859 11.14 -35.76 -4.33
N THR A 860 10.20 -36.23 -3.50
CA THR A 860 9.40 -37.44 -3.69
C THR A 860 8.05 -37.18 -4.38
N LEU A 861 7.83 -35.96 -4.87
CA LEU A 861 6.62 -35.52 -5.57
C LEU A 861 6.71 -35.83 -7.07
N SER A 862 5.74 -36.57 -7.62
CA SER A 862 5.47 -36.61 -9.06
C SER A 862 4.53 -35.46 -9.45
N GLU A 863 4.81 -34.80 -10.57
CA GLU A 863 4.00 -33.70 -11.12
C GLU A 863 3.63 -34.02 -12.56
N SER A 864 2.33 -33.92 -12.89
CA SER A 864 1.80 -34.18 -14.22
C SER A 864 0.76 -33.13 -14.59
N LYS A 865 0.65 -32.77 -15.88
CA LYS A 865 -0.41 -31.89 -16.40
C LYS A 865 -1.19 -32.56 -17.53
N ILE A 866 -2.49 -32.28 -17.60
CA ILE A 866 -3.35 -32.74 -18.71
C ILE A 866 -3.92 -31.52 -19.43
N LEU A 867 -3.71 -31.50 -20.74
CA LEU A 867 -4.21 -30.46 -21.64
C LEU A 867 -5.51 -30.90 -22.31
N PHE A 868 -6.61 -30.20 -22.00
CA PHE A 868 -7.91 -30.35 -22.64
C PHE A 868 -8.17 -29.23 -23.65
N ALA A 869 -9.08 -29.46 -24.59
CA ALA A 869 -9.53 -28.41 -25.51
C ALA A 869 -10.47 -27.43 -24.78
N SER A 870 -10.49 -26.16 -25.22
CA SER A 870 -11.37 -25.13 -24.64
C SER A 870 -12.86 -25.47 -24.77
N SER A 871 -13.25 -26.27 -25.78
CA SER A 871 -14.60 -26.83 -25.95
C SER A 871 -15.06 -27.66 -24.76
N ASP A 872 -14.13 -28.34 -24.09
CA ASP A 872 -14.46 -29.39 -23.12
C ASP A 872 -14.58 -28.82 -21.69
N SER A 873 -14.32 -27.51 -21.53
CA SER A 873 -14.37 -26.80 -20.25
C SER A 873 -15.74 -26.86 -19.56
N ALA A 874 -16.84 -27.00 -20.32
CA ALA A 874 -18.18 -27.20 -19.77
C ALA A 874 -18.34 -28.56 -19.06
N TYR A 875 -17.60 -29.57 -19.53
CA TYR A 875 -17.63 -30.96 -19.03
C TYR A 875 -16.47 -31.26 -18.05
N LYS A 876 -15.76 -30.22 -17.59
CA LYS A 876 -14.62 -30.30 -16.66
C LYS A 876 -14.86 -31.16 -15.39
N PRO A 877 -16.05 -31.17 -14.74
CA PRO A 877 -16.33 -32.09 -13.63
C PRO A 877 -16.46 -33.56 -14.04
N LEU A 878 -17.01 -33.82 -15.24
CA LEU A 878 -17.15 -35.18 -15.79
C LEU A 878 -15.79 -35.76 -16.20
N LEU A 879 -14.94 -34.95 -16.84
CA LEU A 879 -13.56 -35.30 -17.16
C LEU A 879 -12.75 -35.64 -15.89
N LEU A 880 -12.88 -34.84 -14.83
CA LEU A 880 -12.26 -35.13 -13.53
C LEU A 880 -12.76 -36.46 -12.96
N ALA A 881 -14.08 -36.72 -12.96
CA ALA A 881 -14.64 -37.97 -12.44
C ALA A 881 -14.11 -39.19 -13.22
N LYS A 882 -14.15 -39.15 -14.57
CA LYS A 882 -13.66 -40.22 -15.44
C LYS A 882 -12.17 -40.50 -15.22
N LEU A 883 -11.36 -39.44 -15.08
CA LEU A 883 -9.94 -39.55 -14.76
C LEU A 883 -9.68 -40.21 -13.40
N MET A 884 -10.38 -39.77 -12.34
CA MET A 884 -10.15 -40.31 -10.99
C MET A 884 -10.51 -41.80 -10.91
N ILE A 885 -11.47 -42.23 -11.74
CA ILE A 885 -11.84 -43.63 -11.94
C ILE A 885 -10.73 -44.39 -12.69
N GLN A 886 -10.31 -43.90 -13.87
CA GLN A 886 -9.31 -44.57 -14.71
C GLN A 886 -7.93 -44.67 -14.06
N ALA A 887 -7.56 -43.70 -13.22
CA ALA A 887 -6.31 -43.71 -12.47
C ALA A 887 -6.39 -44.42 -11.09
N GLU A 888 -7.54 -45.01 -10.75
CA GLU A 888 -7.84 -45.62 -9.43
C GLU A 888 -7.68 -44.68 -8.21
N LYS A 889 -7.60 -43.36 -8.44
CA LYS A 889 -7.40 -42.30 -7.42
C LYS A 889 -8.69 -41.98 -6.67
N LEU A 890 -9.16 -42.93 -5.86
CA LEU A 890 -10.44 -42.86 -5.13
C LEU A 890 -10.28 -42.86 -3.58
N SER A 891 -9.12 -42.50 -3.05
CA SER A 891 -8.88 -42.38 -1.59
C SER A 891 -7.86 -41.30 -1.25
N ASN A 892 -8.11 -40.54 -0.17
CA ASN A 892 -7.25 -39.46 0.36
C ASN A 892 -6.91 -38.34 -0.64
N VAL A 893 -7.79 -38.07 -1.61
CA VAL A 893 -7.53 -37.05 -2.64
C VAL A 893 -7.95 -35.67 -2.16
N LEU A 894 -7.08 -34.68 -2.34
CA LEU A 894 -7.36 -33.26 -2.09
C LEU A 894 -7.51 -32.51 -3.42
N ILE A 895 -8.69 -31.91 -3.66
CA ILE A 895 -9.02 -31.21 -4.91
C ILE A 895 -9.11 -29.71 -4.65
N PHE A 896 -8.33 -28.91 -5.39
CA PHE A 896 -8.27 -27.46 -5.27
C PHE A 896 -9.16 -26.74 -6.29
N SER A 897 -10.08 -25.91 -5.81
CA SER A 897 -10.93 -25.04 -6.62
C SER A 897 -10.81 -23.57 -6.23
N ARG A 898 -11.02 -22.67 -7.20
CA ARG A 898 -10.82 -21.22 -7.09
C ARG A 898 -11.78 -20.52 -6.12
N SER A 899 -13.01 -21.02 -5.93
CA SER A 899 -14.03 -20.31 -5.13
C SER A 899 -14.81 -21.20 -4.17
N ASN A 900 -15.40 -20.58 -3.13
CA ASN A 900 -16.23 -21.23 -2.12
C ASN A 900 -17.49 -21.90 -2.69
N ASP A 901 -18.05 -21.32 -3.75
CA ASP A 901 -19.25 -21.79 -4.46
C ASP A 901 -18.88 -22.89 -5.47
N SER A 902 -17.83 -22.68 -6.26
CA SER A 902 -17.23 -23.71 -7.12
C SER A 902 -16.89 -24.98 -6.34
N THR A 903 -16.36 -24.84 -5.12
CA THR A 903 -16.04 -25.93 -4.18
C THR A 903 -17.29 -26.71 -3.74
N LEU A 904 -18.40 -26.03 -3.45
CA LEU A 904 -19.70 -26.65 -3.10
C LEU A 904 -20.31 -27.37 -4.31
N ARG A 905 -20.41 -26.68 -5.45
CA ARG A 905 -20.99 -27.22 -6.69
C ARG A 905 -20.22 -28.45 -7.17
N LEU A 906 -18.89 -28.38 -7.20
CA LEU A 906 -18.03 -29.48 -7.64
C LEU A 906 -18.20 -30.72 -6.77
N ALA A 907 -18.24 -30.58 -5.44
CA ALA A 907 -18.43 -31.73 -4.55
C ALA A 907 -19.79 -32.41 -4.74
N ASN A 908 -20.88 -31.63 -4.83
CA ASN A 908 -22.22 -32.17 -5.05
C ASN A 908 -22.34 -32.88 -6.42
N VAL A 909 -21.72 -32.30 -7.46
CA VAL A 909 -21.67 -32.89 -8.81
C VAL A 909 -20.82 -34.16 -8.84
N LEU A 910 -19.65 -34.18 -8.19
CA LEU A 910 -18.80 -35.37 -8.09
C LEU A 910 -19.51 -36.49 -7.32
N GLU A 911 -20.18 -36.19 -6.20
CA GLU A 911 -20.93 -37.19 -5.42
C GLU A 911 -22.05 -37.82 -6.26
N ALA A 912 -22.79 -37.00 -7.03
CA ALA A 912 -23.82 -37.48 -7.95
C ALA A 912 -23.24 -38.32 -9.11
N LEU A 913 -22.08 -37.92 -9.65
CA LEU A 913 -21.39 -38.63 -10.72
C LEU A 913 -20.82 -39.98 -10.27
N PHE A 914 -20.10 -40.05 -9.14
CA PHE A 914 -19.57 -41.32 -8.63
C PHE A 914 -20.71 -42.32 -8.35
N LYS A 915 -21.84 -41.86 -7.78
CA LYS A 915 -23.04 -42.70 -7.57
C LYS A 915 -23.68 -43.23 -8.86
N ARG A 916 -23.51 -42.54 -10.00
CA ARG A 916 -24.05 -42.95 -11.31
C ARG A 916 -23.06 -43.80 -12.12
N LEU A 917 -21.76 -43.46 -12.06
CA LEU A 917 -20.68 -44.10 -12.81
C LEU A 917 -20.15 -45.38 -12.14
N ILE A 918 -20.05 -45.41 -10.80
CA ILE A 918 -19.65 -46.61 -10.03
C ILE A 918 -20.60 -46.85 -8.84
N PRO A 919 -21.81 -47.40 -9.09
CA PRO A 919 -22.75 -47.77 -8.01
C PRO A 919 -22.20 -48.82 -7.04
N SER A 920 -21.12 -49.53 -7.40
CA SER A 920 -20.47 -50.58 -6.63
C SER A 920 -19.40 -50.10 -5.64
N VAL A 921 -18.98 -48.83 -5.70
CA VAL A 921 -17.95 -48.27 -4.81
C VAL A 921 -18.50 -47.00 -4.15
N ASN A 922 -18.69 -47.03 -2.83
CA ASN A 922 -19.20 -45.88 -2.09
C ASN A 922 -18.08 -44.84 -1.85
N VAL A 923 -17.86 -43.97 -2.83
CA VAL A 923 -16.93 -42.84 -2.75
C VAL A 923 -17.58 -41.66 -2.01
N ASN A 924 -17.15 -41.39 -0.77
CA ASN A 924 -17.65 -40.25 0.00
C ASN A 924 -16.86 -38.98 -0.34
N VAL A 925 -17.52 -38.03 -1.00
CA VAL A 925 -16.99 -36.69 -1.29
C VAL A 925 -17.41 -35.72 -0.19
N ALA A 926 -16.52 -34.83 0.23
CA ALA A 926 -16.87 -33.67 1.06
C ALA A 926 -16.24 -32.40 0.50
N TYR A 927 -16.80 -31.25 0.89
CA TYR A 927 -16.24 -29.94 0.58
C TYR A 927 -15.89 -29.17 1.86
N MET A 928 -14.95 -28.23 1.76
CA MET A 928 -14.74 -27.24 2.79
C MET A 928 -14.39 -25.87 2.19
N ASN A 929 -15.18 -24.87 2.58
CA ASN A 929 -15.13 -23.50 2.11
C ASN A 929 -15.17 -22.53 3.33
N SER A 930 -14.99 -21.23 3.11
CA SER A 930 -14.93 -20.25 4.21
C SER A 930 -16.28 -19.83 4.79
N THR A 931 -17.39 -20.50 4.41
CA THR A 931 -18.71 -20.29 5.03
C THR A 931 -19.02 -21.36 6.08
N ASN A 932 -18.57 -22.61 5.90
CA ASN A 932 -18.63 -23.69 6.90
C ASN A 932 -17.59 -23.54 8.03
N ASN A 933 -17.43 -22.32 8.56
CA ASN A 933 -16.36 -21.91 9.47
C ASN A 933 -16.51 -22.36 10.94
N LEU A 934 -17.52 -23.16 11.29
CA LEU A 934 -17.61 -23.73 12.65
C LEU A 934 -16.46 -24.72 12.88
N SER A 935 -15.59 -24.42 13.85
CA SER A 935 -14.42 -25.23 14.20
C SER A 935 -14.77 -26.69 14.53
N SER A 936 -15.94 -26.95 15.11
CA SER A 936 -16.48 -28.29 15.35
C SER A 936 -16.77 -29.07 14.07
N VAL A 937 -17.36 -28.42 13.05
CA VAL A 937 -17.65 -29.03 11.74
C VAL A 937 -16.34 -29.26 10.98
N ARG A 938 -15.46 -28.25 10.95
CA ARG A 938 -14.13 -28.32 10.34
C ARG A 938 -13.29 -29.48 10.91
N ASN A 939 -13.18 -29.57 12.24
CA ASN A 939 -12.41 -30.63 12.90
C ASN A 939 -13.06 -32.01 12.75
N ARG A 940 -14.39 -32.09 12.64
CA ARG A 940 -15.08 -33.33 12.29
C ARG A 940 -14.68 -33.79 10.88
N VAL A 941 -14.85 -32.94 9.86
CA VAL A 941 -14.54 -33.30 8.46
C VAL A 941 -13.09 -33.75 8.30
N PHE A 942 -12.13 -33.13 9.00
CA PHE A 942 -10.73 -33.59 8.96
C PHE A 942 -10.49 -34.93 9.63
N ARG A 943 -11.14 -35.22 10.77
CA ARG A 943 -11.02 -36.53 11.42
C ARG A 943 -11.69 -37.61 10.58
N ASP A 944 -12.87 -37.32 10.03
CA ASP A 944 -13.64 -38.23 9.21
C ASP A 944 -12.91 -38.50 7.86
N PHE A 945 -12.19 -37.53 7.28
CA PHE A 945 -11.22 -37.74 6.17
C PHE A 945 -9.96 -38.51 6.59
N SER A 946 -9.30 -38.13 7.70
CA SER A 946 -8.08 -38.80 8.22
C SER A 946 -8.28 -40.27 8.59
N SER A 947 -9.53 -40.66 8.88
CA SER A 947 -9.94 -42.04 9.15
C SER A 947 -10.47 -42.79 7.91
N GLY A 948 -10.41 -42.18 6.72
CA GLY A 948 -10.87 -42.79 5.47
C GLY A 948 -12.39 -42.88 5.32
N GLN A 949 -13.19 -42.22 6.17
CA GLN A 949 -14.64 -42.13 5.98
C GLN A 949 -15.03 -41.12 4.88
N ILE A 950 -14.13 -40.18 4.55
CA ILE A 950 -14.26 -39.28 3.40
C ILE A 950 -13.07 -39.58 2.47
N ASN A 951 -13.38 -39.95 1.23
CA ASN A 951 -12.40 -40.34 0.21
C ASN A 951 -11.76 -39.14 -0.47
N ILE A 952 -12.56 -38.09 -0.71
CA ILE A 952 -12.21 -36.94 -1.54
C ILE A 952 -12.63 -35.67 -0.81
N LEU A 953 -11.70 -34.72 -0.66
CA LEU A 953 -11.96 -33.41 -0.06
C LEU A 953 -11.75 -32.31 -1.12
N VAL A 954 -12.81 -31.56 -1.44
CA VAL A 954 -12.74 -30.37 -2.29
C VAL A 954 -12.55 -29.14 -1.40
N ALA A 955 -11.55 -28.30 -1.68
CA ALA A 955 -11.21 -27.14 -0.84
C ALA A 955 -10.67 -25.95 -1.64
N THR A 956 -10.74 -24.77 -1.01
CA THR A 956 -10.03 -23.56 -1.46
C THR A 956 -8.68 -23.42 -0.74
N ASP A 957 -7.75 -22.68 -1.32
CA ASP A 957 -6.39 -22.47 -0.79
C ASP A 957 -6.32 -21.92 0.64
N LEU A 958 -7.24 -21.01 1.00
CA LEU A 958 -7.37 -20.48 2.35
C LEU A 958 -7.68 -21.59 3.37
N ILE A 959 -8.45 -22.59 2.97
CA ILE A 959 -8.98 -23.65 3.81
C ILE A 959 -8.03 -24.84 3.90
N ALA A 960 -7.32 -25.17 2.80
CA ALA A 960 -6.34 -26.24 2.74
C ALA A 960 -4.99 -25.91 3.44
N ARG A 961 -4.73 -24.64 3.73
CA ARG A 961 -3.63 -24.22 4.62
C ARG A 961 -3.97 -24.57 6.08
N GLY A 962 -2.95 -24.95 6.85
CA GLY A 962 -3.15 -25.56 8.17
C GLY A 962 -3.77 -26.97 8.16
N LEU A 963 -3.88 -27.64 6.99
CA LEU A 963 -4.05 -29.10 6.95
C LEU A 963 -2.70 -29.79 7.13
N ASP A 964 -2.64 -30.70 8.10
CA ASP A 964 -1.54 -31.66 8.26
C ASP A 964 -2.11 -33.09 8.36
N LEU A 965 -2.55 -33.56 7.21
CA LEU A 965 -3.08 -34.89 7.00
C LEU A 965 -2.01 -35.69 6.26
N LEU A 966 -1.24 -36.48 7.02
CA LEU A 966 -0.22 -37.39 6.48
C LEU A 966 -0.78 -38.49 5.57
N SER A 967 -2.11 -38.56 5.40
CA SER A 967 -2.79 -39.50 4.51
C SER A 967 -2.92 -39.03 3.07
N ILE A 968 -2.72 -37.74 2.74
CA ILE A 968 -2.96 -37.19 1.40
C ILE A 968 -1.92 -37.76 0.40
N THR A 969 -2.35 -38.72 -0.42
CA THR A 969 -1.56 -39.34 -1.50
C THR A 969 -1.58 -38.50 -2.79
N ASP A 970 -2.68 -37.80 -3.03
CA ASP A 970 -2.97 -37.17 -4.32
C ASP A 970 -3.50 -35.74 -4.15
N VAL A 971 -2.93 -34.81 -4.91
CA VAL A 971 -3.39 -33.43 -5.05
C VAL A 971 -3.85 -33.21 -6.47
N ILE A 972 -5.07 -32.71 -6.66
CA ILE A 972 -5.60 -32.33 -7.97
C ILE A 972 -5.86 -30.82 -7.99
N ASN A 973 -5.10 -30.09 -8.80
CA ASN A 973 -5.43 -28.72 -9.19
C ASN A 973 -6.55 -28.78 -10.24
N TYR A 974 -7.81 -28.67 -9.79
CA TYR A 974 -8.96 -28.59 -10.69
C TYR A 974 -9.00 -27.22 -11.37
N ASP A 975 -8.85 -26.14 -10.61
CA ASP A 975 -8.59 -24.80 -11.15
C ASP A 975 -7.11 -24.44 -10.95
N LEU A 976 -6.50 -23.69 -11.87
CA LEU A 976 -5.11 -23.23 -11.71
C LEU A 976 -4.95 -22.29 -10.49
N PRO A 977 -3.77 -22.29 -9.84
CA PRO A 977 -3.47 -21.35 -8.76
C PRO A 977 -3.17 -19.95 -9.32
N VAL A 978 -3.38 -18.93 -8.49
CA VAL A 978 -3.21 -17.51 -8.88
C VAL A 978 -1.75 -17.05 -8.76
N SER A 979 -0.84 -17.90 -8.26
CA SER A 979 0.60 -17.62 -8.21
C SER A 979 1.45 -18.88 -8.05
N SER A 980 2.72 -18.76 -8.38
CA SER A 980 3.73 -19.82 -8.27
C SER A 980 4.00 -20.24 -6.81
N ARG A 981 3.92 -19.28 -5.87
CA ARG A 981 3.94 -19.58 -4.42
C ARG A 981 2.73 -20.41 -4.00
N GLU A 982 1.55 -20.12 -4.56
CA GLU A 982 0.34 -20.89 -4.27
C GLU A 982 0.41 -22.31 -4.83
N TYR A 983 0.90 -22.49 -6.06
CA TYR A 983 1.19 -23.82 -6.62
C TYR A 983 2.02 -24.69 -5.66
N VAL A 984 3.16 -24.16 -5.19
CA VAL A 984 4.04 -24.85 -4.21
C VAL A 984 3.30 -25.19 -2.91
N HIS A 985 2.43 -24.29 -2.43
CA HIS A 985 1.59 -24.54 -1.23
C HIS A 985 0.49 -25.59 -1.42
N ARG A 986 0.02 -25.81 -2.65
CA ARG A 986 -0.94 -26.86 -3.01
C ARG A 986 -0.26 -28.22 -3.16
N VAL A 987 0.77 -28.32 -4.00
CA VAL A 987 1.45 -29.62 -4.23
C VAL A 987 2.15 -30.12 -2.97
N GLY A 988 2.67 -29.21 -2.14
CA GLY A 988 3.18 -29.51 -0.79
C GLY A 988 2.13 -29.95 0.26
N ARG A 989 0.89 -30.24 -0.14
CA ARG A 989 -0.08 -30.99 0.68
C ARG A 989 0.17 -32.50 0.63
N THR A 990 0.70 -33.03 -0.47
CA THR A 990 1.17 -34.42 -0.57
C THR A 990 2.71 -34.51 -0.49
N ALA A 991 3.28 -35.69 -0.73
CA ALA A 991 4.72 -36.01 -0.66
C ALA A 991 5.40 -35.61 0.67
N ARG A 992 4.65 -35.66 1.77
CA ARG A 992 5.11 -35.27 3.11
C ARG A 992 5.93 -36.36 3.78
N ALA A 993 6.78 -35.98 4.74
CA ALA A 993 7.56 -36.93 5.55
C ALA A 993 8.39 -37.96 4.71
N ASN A 994 8.86 -37.54 3.53
CA ASN A 994 9.56 -38.35 2.53
C ASN A 994 8.74 -39.55 1.97
N GLN A 995 7.41 -39.51 2.06
CA GLN A 995 6.54 -40.39 1.30
C GLN A 995 6.45 -39.93 -0.16
N LYS A 996 6.08 -40.85 -1.06
CA LYS A 996 5.67 -40.50 -2.43
C LYS A 996 4.30 -39.81 -2.41
N GLY A 997 4.07 -38.93 -3.36
CA GLY A 997 2.77 -38.28 -3.57
C GLY A 997 2.69 -37.67 -4.95
N GLU A 998 1.48 -37.53 -5.48
CA GLU A 998 1.26 -37.13 -6.87
C GLU A 998 0.45 -35.84 -6.97
N ALA A 999 0.92 -34.90 -7.80
CA ALA A 999 0.24 -33.64 -8.08
C ALA A 999 -0.18 -33.56 -9.55
N LEU A 1000 -1.49 -33.68 -9.79
CA LEU A 1000 -2.09 -33.54 -11.11
C LEU A 1000 -2.65 -32.14 -11.31
N THR A 1001 -2.45 -31.57 -12.50
CA THR A 1001 -3.04 -30.28 -12.89
C THR A 1001 -3.85 -30.38 -14.17
N LEU A 1002 -5.10 -29.92 -14.12
CA LEU A 1002 -5.97 -29.82 -15.30
C LEU A 1002 -5.77 -28.46 -15.97
N VAL A 1003 -5.64 -28.43 -17.30
CA VAL A 1003 -5.32 -27.23 -18.09
C VAL A 1003 -6.23 -27.18 -19.33
N PHE A 1004 -6.96 -26.09 -19.53
CA PHE A 1004 -7.94 -25.93 -20.61
C PHE A 1004 -7.51 -24.86 -21.62
N GLY A 1005 -7.13 -25.31 -22.83
CA GLY A 1005 -6.75 -24.42 -23.93
C GLY A 1005 -5.38 -23.75 -23.77
N LYS A 1006 -5.12 -22.73 -24.62
CA LYS A 1006 -3.80 -22.12 -24.76
C LYS A 1006 -3.41 -21.20 -23.61
N GLY A 1007 -4.33 -20.35 -23.14
CA GLY A 1007 -4.05 -19.36 -22.08
C GLY A 1007 -3.71 -20.00 -20.74
N GLU A 1008 -4.49 -20.99 -20.29
CA GLU A 1008 -4.17 -21.75 -19.07
C GLU A 1008 -2.83 -22.48 -19.18
N ASN A 1009 -2.46 -23.00 -20.37
CA ASN A 1009 -1.17 -23.67 -20.57
C ASN A 1009 0.02 -22.69 -20.55
N GLN A 1010 -0.15 -21.47 -21.09
CA GLN A 1010 0.85 -20.40 -20.96
C GLN A 1010 1.03 -19.99 -19.50
N TRP A 1011 -0.06 -19.81 -18.75
CA TRP A 1011 0.00 -19.50 -17.32
C TRP A 1011 0.68 -20.60 -16.49
N PHE A 1012 0.34 -21.87 -16.74
CA PHE A 1012 0.99 -23.00 -16.07
C PHE A 1012 2.48 -23.08 -16.39
N ASN A 1013 2.88 -22.85 -17.64
CA ASN A 1013 4.30 -22.87 -18.03
C ASN A 1013 5.07 -21.74 -17.33
N SER A 1014 4.52 -20.53 -17.21
CA SER A 1014 5.12 -19.43 -16.45
C SER A 1014 5.36 -19.81 -14.98
N ILE A 1015 4.41 -20.52 -14.35
CA ILE A 1015 4.56 -21.04 -12.98
C ILE A 1015 5.70 -22.08 -12.89
N MET A 1016 5.91 -22.91 -13.93
CA MET A 1016 7.01 -23.87 -13.95
C MET A 1016 8.38 -23.19 -14.12
N GLU A 1017 8.45 -22.11 -14.90
CA GLU A 1017 9.65 -21.30 -15.06
C GLU A 1017 10.03 -20.60 -13.74
N ASP A 1018 9.08 -19.96 -13.06
CA ASP A 1018 9.27 -19.34 -11.73
C ASP A 1018 9.80 -20.35 -10.69
N VAL A 1019 9.24 -21.57 -10.64
CA VAL A 1019 9.61 -22.62 -9.68
C VAL A 1019 10.93 -23.31 -10.06
N GLY A 1020 11.56 -22.95 -11.19
CA GLY A 1020 12.83 -23.50 -11.65
C GLY A 1020 12.74 -24.93 -12.17
N ARG A 1021 11.56 -25.35 -12.66
CA ARG A 1021 11.33 -26.67 -13.28
C ARG A 1021 11.79 -26.66 -14.75
N ASN A 1022 13.12 -26.57 -14.95
CA ASN A 1022 13.75 -26.60 -16.29
C ASN A 1022 13.53 -27.92 -17.07
N ASN A 1023 12.99 -28.96 -16.45
CA ASN A 1023 12.52 -30.17 -17.13
C ASN A 1023 10.99 -30.06 -17.27
N PRO A 1024 10.41 -30.36 -18.46
CA PRO A 1024 8.96 -30.31 -18.62
C PRO A 1024 8.26 -31.28 -17.68
N VAL A 1025 7.22 -30.78 -16.99
CA VAL A 1025 6.21 -31.59 -16.29
C VAL A 1025 5.58 -32.58 -17.27
N GLU A 1026 5.26 -33.78 -16.82
CA GLU A 1026 4.75 -34.84 -17.69
C GLU A 1026 3.43 -34.42 -18.37
N GLU A 1027 3.48 -34.28 -19.70
CA GLU A 1027 2.31 -33.94 -20.53
C GLU A 1027 1.49 -35.20 -20.83
N LEU A 1028 0.42 -35.38 -20.07
CA LEU A 1028 -0.53 -36.47 -20.25
C LEU A 1028 -1.64 -36.01 -21.21
N TYR A 1029 -1.66 -36.54 -22.43
CA TYR A 1029 -2.70 -36.21 -23.41
C TYR A 1029 -3.97 -37.04 -23.19
N PRO A 1030 -5.19 -36.45 -23.28
CA PRO A 1030 -6.45 -37.19 -23.10
C PRO A 1030 -6.60 -38.45 -23.96
N LYS A 1031 -6.03 -38.44 -25.17
CA LYS A 1031 -6.01 -39.58 -26.11
C LYS A 1031 -5.15 -40.77 -25.64
N ALA A 1032 -4.22 -40.55 -24.70
CA ALA A 1032 -3.37 -41.61 -24.14
C ALA A 1032 -3.98 -42.28 -22.89
N ILE A 1033 -5.03 -41.68 -22.32
CA ILE A 1033 -5.73 -42.15 -21.10
C ILE A 1033 -7.16 -42.61 -21.43
N ASP A 1034 -7.56 -42.56 -22.71
CA ASP A 1034 -8.90 -42.89 -23.19
C ASP A 1034 -10.00 -42.00 -22.55
N LEU A 1035 -9.71 -40.71 -22.42
CA LEU A 1035 -10.58 -39.66 -21.85
C LEU A 1035 -11.52 -39.05 -22.92
N TYR A 1036 -12.09 -39.87 -23.79
CA TYR A 1036 -13.15 -39.43 -24.70
C TYR A 1036 -14.45 -39.18 -23.93
N LEU A 1037 -15.25 -38.21 -24.40
CA LEU A 1037 -16.58 -37.89 -23.86
C LEU A 1037 -17.65 -38.33 -24.86
N ASP A 1038 -18.31 -39.45 -24.59
CA ASP A 1038 -19.42 -39.92 -25.43
C ASP A 1038 -20.62 -38.97 -25.30
N GLU A 1039 -21.41 -38.80 -26.37
CA GLU A 1039 -22.64 -37.98 -26.29
C GLU A 1039 -23.63 -38.50 -25.24
N HIS A 1040 -23.64 -39.81 -25.01
CA HIS A 1040 -24.39 -40.44 -23.93
C HIS A 1040 -23.86 -40.04 -22.54
N GLU A 1041 -22.55 -39.92 -22.33
CA GLU A 1041 -21.98 -39.43 -21.07
C GLU A 1041 -22.29 -37.95 -20.85
N LYS A 1042 -22.19 -37.12 -21.91
CA LYS A 1042 -22.56 -35.68 -21.87
C LYS A 1042 -24.03 -35.48 -21.51
N SER A 1043 -24.92 -36.21 -22.19
CA SER A 1043 -26.35 -36.20 -21.89
C SER A 1043 -26.64 -36.66 -20.45
N GLN A 1044 -25.97 -37.70 -19.96
CA GLN A 1044 -26.10 -38.13 -18.56
C GLN A 1044 -25.60 -37.11 -17.53
N PHE A 1045 -24.60 -36.29 -17.88
CA PHE A 1045 -24.08 -35.20 -17.05
C PHE A 1045 -25.05 -34.02 -16.98
N GLU A 1046 -25.60 -33.59 -18.13
CA GLU A 1046 -26.63 -32.55 -18.22
C GLU A 1046 -27.92 -32.95 -17.48
N ASP A 1047 -28.27 -34.24 -17.57
CA ASP A 1047 -29.35 -34.90 -16.82
C ASP A 1047 -29.09 -34.90 -15.30
N THR A 1048 -27.83 -35.03 -14.83
CA THR A 1048 -27.49 -34.82 -13.40
C THR A 1048 -27.49 -33.36 -12.98
N LEU A 1049 -27.01 -32.43 -13.82
CA LEU A 1049 -27.06 -30.99 -13.51
C LEU A 1049 -28.50 -30.50 -13.34
N THR A 1050 -29.40 -30.95 -14.22
CA THR A 1050 -30.83 -30.60 -14.17
C THR A 1050 -31.55 -31.20 -12.95
N LYS A 1051 -31.02 -32.28 -12.38
CA LYS A 1051 -31.49 -32.89 -11.12
C LYS A 1051 -30.90 -32.23 -9.87
N LEU A 1052 -29.76 -31.54 -9.99
CA LEU A 1052 -29.13 -30.76 -8.92
C LEU A 1052 -29.54 -29.28 -8.93
N SER A 1053 -30.18 -28.80 -10.00
CA SER A 1053 -30.77 -27.47 -10.13
C SER A 1053 -32.26 -27.40 -9.74
N ARG A 1054 -32.76 -28.42 -9.03
CA ARG A 1054 -34.14 -28.57 -8.53
C ARG A 1054 -34.13 -28.90 -7.05
#